data_AF-A0AAV5KDH3-F1
#
_entry.id   AF-A0AAV5KDH3-F1
#
_cell.length_a   1.000
_cell.length_b   1.000
_cell.length_c   1.000
_cell.angle_alpha   90.00
_cell.angle_beta   90.00
_cell.angle_gamma   90.00
#
_symmetry.space_group_name_H-M   'P 1'
#
loop_
_entity.id
_entity.type
_entity.pdbx_description
1 polymer ?
#
loop_
_entity_poly.entity_id
_entity_poly.type
_entity_poly.pdbx_seq_one_letter_code
_entity_poly.pdbx_strand_id
1 'polypeptide(L)'
;MQQPRKRCVMILLWAIMWVFLFMEEGANSDPQLNLLNSGCSQYNVTNFQDFSTNLNATFVKLREELVDGGNNYFATADQAAGSSPAYAMVQCRNYLSPSDCLACFDAALTRIRNCSAHAANGARVIYDGCFLRYESNNFYDQSTQEGHSMICGNQTASNPTSFNAAVGGLLNDLQAATPRINGYFAASKKEVSGNITVYGVAQCIETISESGCRGCMAVVYSDIQQCPPKSDGRAMDVGCFLRYSESPFFADNQTTDIAPFLKNESSSKKDALIGGLVGGIGFLILVLAVFFWFRSSRRKKMAPRGDILEATELQGPVNYSYRDLNSATQNFSLENKLGEGGFGEVYKGILKNGKVVAVKKLAIVQSLRAKADFESEVRIISNVHHRNLLRLLGCCSKGAELLLVYEFMPNGEKKGSLNWKQRFDIILGTARGLAYLHEEFHLCIIHRDIKPSNILLDHDFQPKIADFGLAKLLPQDRTHLSTQFAGTLGYTAPEYALHGQLSEKVDAYSYGIVVLEIISGQKSSETRSDSVDEFLLKQAWSLYENNKHEELMDETLDRSEYDAEDVRKVIEIALMCTQASAASRPTMSEVVVLLRSKGSLNRRPTTKPIFVESDKKVRTDTSTSTGSSASNATASISQFSGR
;
A
#
# COMPACT_ATOMS: atom_id res chain seq x y z
N MET A 1 -7.99 68.62 -58.14
CA MET A 1 -7.08 67.55 -57.65
C MET A 1 -7.33 67.30 -56.17
N GLN A 2 -8.24 66.40 -55.76
CA GLN A 2 -8.38 65.98 -54.35
C GLN A 2 -9.39 64.82 -54.21
N GLN A 3 -9.10 63.66 -54.81
CA GLN A 3 -10.00 62.50 -54.68
C GLN A 3 -9.39 61.08 -54.62
N PRO A 4 -8.06 60.85 -54.62
CA PRO A 4 -7.55 59.49 -54.36
C PRO A 4 -7.26 59.22 -52.87
N ARG A 5 -6.97 60.23 -52.04
CA ARG A 5 -6.58 60.02 -50.63
C ARG A 5 -7.73 59.52 -49.73
N LYS A 6 -8.98 59.95 -49.94
CA LYS A 6 -10.10 59.54 -49.09
C LYS A 6 -10.52 58.08 -49.30
N ARG A 7 -10.41 57.55 -50.53
CA ARG A 7 -10.72 56.14 -50.81
C ARG A 7 -9.68 55.19 -50.23
N CYS A 8 -8.39 55.50 -50.33
CA CYS A 8 -7.35 54.67 -49.70
C CYS A 8 -7.45 54.65 -48.17
N VAL A 9 -7.74 55.79 -47.52
CA VAL A 9 -7.92 55.84 -46.06
C VAL A 9 -9.14 55.04 -45.62
N MET A 10 -10.23 55.08 -46.38
CA MET A 10 -11.45 54.33 -46.06
C MET A 10 -11.28 52.82 -46.26
N ILE A 11 -10.53 52.39 -47.30
CA ILE A 11 -10.18 50.98 -47.52
C ILE A 11 -9.20 50.50 -46.44
N LEU A 12 -8.23 51.33 -46.03
CA LEU A 12 -7.31 50.98 -44.95
C LEU A 12 -8.04 50.87 -43.61
N LEU A 13 -8.99 51.77 -43.33
CA LEU A 13 -9.81 51.71 -42.12
C LEU A 13 -10.74 50.49 -42.14
N TRP A 14 -11.31 50.13 -43.29
CA TRP A 14 -12.11 48.91 -43.44
C TRP A 14 -11.26 47.65 -43.33
N ALA A 15 -10.03 47.64 -43.86
CA ALA A 15 -9.09 46.53 -43.72
C ALA A 15 -8.61 46.39 -42.26
N ILE A 16 -8.36 47.50 -41.56
CA ILE A 16 -8.03 47.51 -40.13
C ILE A 16 -9.23 47.04 -39.30
N MET A 17 -10.45 47.49 -39.62
CA MET A 17 -11.68 47.01 -38.97
C MET A 17 -11.94 45.53 -39.25
N TRP A 18 -11.64 45.04 -40.46
CA TRP A 18 -11.69 43.62 -40.81
C TRP A 18 -10.63 42.83 -40.06
N VAL A 19 -9.42 43.34 -39.91
CA VAL A 19 -8.36 42.72 -39.09
C VAL A 19 -8.76 42.70 -37.61
N PHE A 20 -9.46 43.72 -37.09
CA PHE A 20 -10.02 43.71 -35.73
C PHE A 20 -11.25 42.81 -35.58
N LEU A 21 -12.02 42.56 -36.64
CA LEU A 21 -13.16 41.62 -36.66
C LEU A 21 -12.73 40.16 -36.89
N PHE A 22 -11.53 39.93 -37.41
CA PHE A 22 -10.88 38.62 -37.58
C PHE A 22 -9.69 38.41 -36.64
N MET A 23 -9.48 39.28 -35.65
CA MET A 23 -8.78 38.84 -34.45
C MET A 23 -9.70 37.82 -33.80
N GLU A 24 -9.38 36.53 -34.01
CA GLU A 24 -9.82 35.44 -33.15
C GLU A 24 -9.85 35.96 -31.72
N GLU A 25 -10.94 35.67 -31.00
CA GLU A 25 -11.06 35.97 -29.57
C GLU A 25 -9.74 35.58 -28.91
N GLY A 26 -8.91 36.58 -28.60
CA GLY A 26 -7.64 36.35 -27.95
C GLY A 26 -7.98 35.63 -26.67
N ALA A 27 -7.55 34.37 -26.54
CA ALA A 27 -7.74 33.60 -25.32
C ALA A 27 -7.18 34.45 -24.19
N ASN A 28 -8.06 35.00 -23.33
CA ASN A 28 -7.63 35.76 -22.18
C ASN A 28 -6.76 34.82 -21.34
N SER A 29 -5.49 35.18 -21.14
CA SER A 29 -4.58 34.46 -20.25
C SER A 29 -5.19 34.44 -18.85
N ASP A 30 -5.55 33.25 -18.37
CA ASP A 30 -6.15 33.04 -17.05
C ASP A 30 -5.40 31.91 -16.34
N PRO A 31 -4.67 32.18 -15.24
CA PRO A 31 -4.00 31.16 -14.44
C PRO A 31 -4.95 30.22 -13.68
N GLN A 32 -6.26 30.46 -13.76
CA GLN A 32 -7.32 29.65 -13.14
C GLN A 32 -7.11 29.44 -11.64
N LEU A 33 -6.96 30.55 -10.90
CA LEU A 33 -6.66 30.59 -9.46
C LEU A 33 -7.87 30.30 -8.55
N ASN A 34 -8.89 29.62 -9.05
CA ASN A 34 -10.02 29.18 -8.24
C ASN A 34 -9.56 28.04 -7.31
N LEU A 35 -9.54 28.28 -5.99
CA LEU A 35 -9.02 27.34 -5.00
C LEU A 35 -10.00 26.18 -4.82
N LEU A 36 -9.54 24.97 -5.12
CA LEU A 36 -10.34 23.75 -4.99
C LEU A 36 -10.10 23.06 -3.65
N ASN A 37 -8.83 22.96 -3.23
CA ASN A 37 -8.46 22.33 -1.96
C ASN A 37 -7.12 22.88 -1.47
N SER A 38 -6.97 23.02 -0.15
CA SER A 38 -5.68 23.26 0.48
C SER A 38 -5.63 22.62 1.86
N GLY A 39 -4.49 22.08 2.25
CA GLY A 39 -4.32 21.53 3.60
C GLY A 39 -2.85 21.45 4.01
N CYS A 40 -2.61 21.62 5.30
CA CYS A 40 -1.33 21.35 5.94
C CYS A 40 -1.39 19.99 6.65
N SER A 41 -0.26 19.30 6.72
CA SER A 41 -0.10 18.13 7.58
C SER A 41 -0.33 18.52 9.04
N GLN A 42 -0.91 17.61 9.80
CA GLN A 42 -1.07 17.75 11.25
C GLN A 42 0.22 17.42 12.02
N TYR A 43 1.22 16.88 11.33
CA TYR A 43 2.50 16.49 11.90
C TYR A 43 3.57 17.53 11.59
N ASN A 44 4.41 17.80 12.57
CA ASN A 44 5.51 18.75 12.42
C ASN A 44 6.84 18.05 12.16
N VAL A 45 7.74 18.74 11.46
CA VAL A 45 9.12 18.30 11.29
C VAL A 45 9.93 18.45 12.58
N THR A 46 10.89 17.56 12.78
CA THR A 46 11.70 17.51 14.00
C THR A 46 12.76 18.63 14.02
N ASN A 47 13.38 18.93 12.86
CA ASN A 47 14.28 20.06 12.69
C ASN A 47 13.69 21.03 11.66
N PHE A 48 12.99 22.05 12.15
CA PHE A 48 12.32 23.05 11.32
C PHE A 48 13.30 23.84 10.45
N GLN A 49 14.47 24.20 10.98
CA GLN A 49 15.42 25.05 10.27
C GLN A 49 15.98 24.34 9.04
N ASP A 50 16.47 23.11 9.22
CA ASP A 50 17.04 22.31 8.14
C ASP A 50 15.98 21.96 7.08
N PHE A 51 14.80 21.54 7.53
CA PHE A 51 13.70 21.23 6.63
C PHE A 51 13.24 22.46 5.83
N SER A 52 13.12 23.63 6.48
CA SER A 52 12.73 24.88 5.81
C SER A 52 13.75 25.31 4.76
N THR A 53 15.06 25.18 5.06
CA THR A 53 16.12 25.43 4.09
C THR A 53 16.04 24.47 2.89
N ASN A 54 15.89 23.17 3.16
CA ASN A 54 15.77 22.15 2.11
C ASN A 54 14.52 22.36 1.25
N LEU A 55 13.38 22.66 1.89
CA LEU A 55 12.12 22.91 1.20
C LEU A 55 12.20 24.17 0.31
N ASN A 56 12.79 25.26 0.80
CA ASN A 56 12.98 26.46 -0.02
C ASN A 56 13.88 26.18 -1.24
N ALA A 57 14.93 25.37 -1.07
CA ALA A 57 15.76 24.94 -2.20
C ALA A 57 14.97 24.12 -3.22
N THR A 58 14.06 23.22 -2.78
CA THR A 58 13.19 22.49 -3.72
C THR A 58 12.26 23.43 -4.48
N PHE A 59 11.67 24.45 -3.85
CA PHE A 59 10.79 25.40 -4.54
C PHE A 59 11.50 26.25 -5.58
N VAL A 60 12.76 26.65 -5.32
CA VAL A 60 13.59 27.34 -6.32
C VAL A 60 13.80 26.43 -7.53
N LYS A 61 14.19 25.17 -7.29
CA LYS A 61 14.40 24.19 -8.36
C LYS A 61 13.14 23.91 -9.17
N LEU A 62 11.97 23.75 -8.53
CA LEU A 62 10.70 23.60 -9.24
C LEU A 62 10.42 24.77 -10.17
N ARG A 63 10.70 26.00 -9.72
CA ARG A 63 10.50 27.20 -10.53
C ARG A 63 11.45 27.24 -11.72
N GLU A 64 12.72 26.88 -11.52
CA GLU A 64 13.72 26.80 -12.60
C GLU A 64 13.31 25.77 -13.66
N GLU A 65 12.87 24.58 -13.25
CA GLU A 65 12.40 23.53 -14.17
C GLU A 65 11.16 23.96 -14.97
N LEU A 66 10.22 24.68 -14.36
CA LEU A 66 9.05 25.20 -15.08
C LEU A 66 9.38 26.29 -16.12
N VAL A 67 10.52 26.98 -15.97
CA VAL A 67 10.96 28.05 -16.88
C VAL A 67 11.90 27.51 -17.95
N ASP A 68 12.84 26.64 -17.56
CA ASP A 68 14.01 26.26 -18.37
C ASP A 68 14.18 24.73 -18.55
N GLY A 69 13.38 23.89 -17.87
CA GLY A 69 13.56 22.42 -17.76
C GLY A 69 13.01 21.58 -18.92
N GLY A 70 12.44 22.21 -19.96
CA GLY A 70 11.91 21.52 -21.14
C GLY A 70 10.48 20.97 -20.99
N ASN A 71 10.00 20.70 -19.77
CA ASN A 71 8.58 20.50 -19.47
C ASN A 71 8.04 21.68 -18.64
N ASN A 72 7.43 22.65 -19.31
CA ASN A 72 6.94 23.88 -18.68
C ASN A 72 5.68 23.69 -17.83
N TYR A 73 5.23 22.45 -17.60
CA TYR A 73 3.98 22.12 -16.92
C TYR A 73 4.14 21.17 -15.74
N PHE A 74 5.30 20.54 -15.57
CA PHE A 74 5.51 19.54 -14.53
C PHE A 74 6.97 19.55 -14.05
N ALA A 75 7.15 19.49 -12.74
CA ALA A 75 8.47 19.36 -12.14
C ALA A 75 8.42 18.66 -10.77
N THR A 76 9.47 17.92 -10.47
CA THR A 76 9.76 17.35 -9.13
C THR A 76 11.11 17.85 -8.66
N ALA A 77 11.22 18.14 -7.37
CA ALA A 77 12.48 18.50 -6.75
C ALA A 77 12.57 17.91 -5.35
N ASP A 78 13.72 17.34 -5.02
CA ASP A 78 14.01 16.80 -3.71
C ASP A 78 15.35 17.30 -3.16
N GLN A 79 15.44 17.32 -1.84
CA GLN A 79 16.66 17.48 -1.07
C GLN A 79 16.73 16.30 -0.10
N ALA A 80 17.06 15.12 -0.62
CA ALA A 80 17.05 13.87 0.14
C ALA A 80 18.30 13.66 1.02
N ALA A 81 19.37 14.44 0.82
CA ALA A 81 20.60 14.32 1.59
C ALA A 81 20.53 15.06 2.93
N GLY A 82 20.59 14.33 4.04
CA GLY A 82 20.64 14.89 5.40
C GLY A 82 19.55 14.36 6.32
N SER A 83 19.46 14.92 7.54
CA SER A 83 18.53 14.50 8.60
C SER A 83 17.10 15.04 8.45
N SER A 84 16.82 15.87 7.44
CA SER A 84 15.50 16.51 7.24
C SER A 84 15.19 16.66 5.76
N PRO A 85 14.88 15.53 5.08
CA PRO A 85 14.62 15.55 3.65
C PRO A 85 13.33 16.32 3.32
N ALA A 86 13.30 16.93 2.14
CA ALA A 86 12.13 17.61 1.61
C ALA A 86 11.91 17.19 0.15
N TYR A 87 10.67 16.84 -0.18
CA TYR A 87 10.23 16.49 -1.52
C TYR A 87 9.13 17.46 -1.92
N ALA A 88 9.19 18.01 -3.13
CA ALA A 88 8.18 18.89 -3.67
C ALA A 88 7.86 18.53 -5.13
N MET A 89 6.64 18.82 -5.55
CA MET A 89 6.16 18.59 -6.90
C MET A 89 5.12 19.62 -7.29
N VAL A 90 5.21 20.09 -8.53
CA VAL A 90 4.22 20.97 -9.17
C VAL A 90 3.74 20.34 -10.46
N GLN A 91 2.44 20.48 -10.73
CA GLN A 91 1.87 20.14 -12.02
C GLN A 91 0.75 21.11 -12.41
N CYS A 92 0.89 21.73 -13.57
CA CYS A 92 -0.09 22.58 -14.19
C CYS A 92 -1.02 21.80 -15.11
N ARG A 93 -2.20 22.37 -15.41
CA ARG A 93 -3.04 21.83 -16.48
C ARG A 93 -2.41 22.14 -17.83
N ASN A 94 -2.33 21.13 -18.70
CA ASN A 94 -1.64 21.26 -20.00
C ASN A 94 -2.33 22.24 -20.97
N TYR A 95 -3.57 22.66 -20.68
CA TYR A 95 -4.24 23.71 -21.45
C TYR A 95 -3.82 25.14 -21.05
N LEU A 96 -3.02 25.32 -19.99
CA LEU A 96 -2.49 26.64 -19.63
C LEU A 96 -1.36 27.06 -20.56
N SER A 97 -1.13 28.37 -20.67
CA SER A 97 0.14 28.87 -21.22
C SER A 97 1.27 28.65 -20.20
N PRO A 98 2.55 28.59 -20.63
CA PRO A 98 3.68 28.52 -19.69
C PRO A 98 3.69 29.68 -18.68
N SER A 99 3.29 30.89 -19.11
CA SER A 99 3.15 32.05 -18.21
C SER A 99 2.04 31.87 -17.18
N ASP A 100 0.89 31.31 -17.58
CA ASP A 100 -0.23 31.05 -16.67
C ASP A 100 0.08 29.92 -15.69
N CYS A 101 0.82 28.89 -16.14
CA CYS A 101 1.34 27.84 -15.29
C CYS A 101 2.26 28.41 -14.19
N LEU A 102 3.22 29.25 -14.57
CA LEU A 102 4.13 29.89 -13.61
C LEU A 102 3.37 30.80 -12.64
N ALA A 103 2.41 31.58 -13.13
CA ALA A 103 1.56 32.42 -12.28
C ALA A 103 0.72 31.59 -11.29
N CYS A 104 0.20 30.43 -11.72
CA CYS A 104 -0.49 29.52 -10.81
C CYS A 104 0.44 28.92 -9.77
N PHE A 105 1.65 28.50 -10.16
CA PHE A 105 2.67 28.02 -9.24
C PHE A 105 3.03 29.08 -8.19
N ASP A 106 3.27 30.34 -8.58
CA ASP A 106 3.61 31.43 -7.66
C ASP A 106 2.45 31.72 -6.67
N ALA A 107 1.20 31.62 -7.12
CA ALA A 107 0.02 31.73 -6.26
C ALA A 107 -0.07 30.56 -5.26
N ALA A 108 0.15 29.32 -5.73
CA ALA A 108 0.18 28.13 -4.89
C ALA A 108 1.31 28.17 -3.86
N LEU A 109 2.50 28.65 -4.26
CA LEU A 109 3.65 28.83 -3.38
C LEU A 109 3.33 29.83 -2.25
N THR A 110 2.69 30.95 -2.59
CA THR A 110 2.26 31.94 -1.60
C THR A 110 1.31 31.35 -0.58
N ARG A 111 0.37 30.49 -1.01
CA ARG A 111 -0.60 29.84 -0.13
C ARG A 111 0.04 28.76 0.74
N ILE A 112 0.91 27.94 0.17
CA ILE A 112 1.50 26.77 0.85
C ILE A 112 2.56 27.16 1.88
N ARG A 113 3.18 28.35 1.74
CA ARG A 113 4.17 28.90 2.69
C ARG A 113 3.61 29.10 4.10
N ASN A 114 2.30 29.31 4.23
CA ASN A 114 1.67 29.37 5.54
C ASN A 114 1.78 28.04 6.28
N CYS A 115 1.71 26.90 5.59
CA CYS A 115 1.89 25.59 6.22
C CYS A 115 3.34 25.37 6.67
N SER A 116 4.31 25.71 5.80
CA SER A 116 5.73 25.52 6.12
C SER A 116 6.15 26.44 7.27
N ALA A 117 5.60 27.65 7.38
CA ALA A 117 5.88 28.56 8.50
C ALA A 117 5.47 28.00 9.88
N HIS A 118 4.55 27.03 9.93
CA HIS A 118 4.10 26.37 11.17
C HIS A 118 4.76 25.00 11.39
N ALA A 119 5.91 24.75 10.75
CA ALA A 119 6.67 23.51 10.83
C ALA A 119 5.94 22.25 10.35
N ALA A 120 4.85 22.38 9.58
CA ALA A 120 4.13 21.23 9.04
C ALA A 120 5.05 20.42 8.10
N ASN A 121 5.07 19.10 8.26
CA ASN A 121 5.93 18.19 7.48
C ASN A 121 5.40 17.83 6.10
N GLY A 122 4.31 18.47 5.69
CA GLY A 122 3.71 18.34 4.37
C GLY A 122 2.57 19.32 4.18
N ALA A 123 2.28 19.63 2.92
CA ALA A 123 1.11 20.43 2.55
C ALA A 123 0.77 20.23 1.08
N ARG A 124 -0.48 20.55 0.72
CA ARG A 124 -0.96 20.57 -0.66
C ARG A 124 -1.84 21.77 -0.95
N VAL A 125 -1.77 22.28 -2.17
CA VAL A 125 -2.66 23.32 -2.71
C VAL A 125 -3.08 22.89 -4.11
N ILE A 126 -4.39 22.94 -4.37
CA ILE A 126 -5.01 22.55 -5.62
C ILE A 126 -5.87 23.71 -6.11
N TYR A 127 -5.47 24.29 -7.23
CA TYR A 127 -6.25 25.25 -8.01
C TYR A 127 -6.86 24.56 -9.24
N ASP A 128 -7.82 25.22 -9.89
CA ASP A 128 -8.29 24.80 -11.22
C ASP A 128 -7.10 24.71 -12.21
N GLY A 129 -6.11 25.62 -12.10
CA GLY A 129 -4.94 25.68 -12.98
C GLY A 129 -3.73 24.82 -12.63
N CYS A 130 -3.49 24.51 -11.35
CA CYS A 130 -2.27 23.79 -10.94
C CYS A 130 -2.41 23.08 -9.58
N PHE A 131 -1.47 22.18 -9.34
CA PHE A 131 -1.28 21.41 -8.13
C PHE A 131 0.14 21.64 -7.60
N LEU A 132 0.28 21.93 -6.31
CA LEU A 132 1.56 22.01 -5.61
C LEU A 132 1.48 21.20 -4.32
N ARG A 133 2.45 20.30 -4.12
CA ARG A 133 2.57 19.50 -2.89
C ARG A 133 4.02 19.43 -2.45
N TYR A 134 4.23 19.46 -1.14
CA TYR A 134 5.50 19.07 -0.55
C TYR A 134 5.27 18.14 0.63
N GLU A 135 6.23 17.28 0.93
CA GLU A 135 6.29 16.46 2.14
C GLU A 135 7.74 16.16 2.54
N SER A 136 7.91 15.74 3.79
CA SER A 136 9.17 15.21 4.31
C SER A 136 9.50 13.80 3.81
N ASN A 137 8.52 13.07 3.27
CA ASN A 137 8.72 11.75 2.67
C ASN A 137 8.48 11.80 1.16
N ASN A 138 9.07 10.88 0.41
CA ASN A 138 8.78 10.75 -1.02
C ASN A 138 7.31 10.32 -1.24
N PHE A 139 6.62 11.02 -2.14
CA PHE A 139 5.22 10.78 -2.48
C PHE A 139 4.95 10.69 -3.99
N TYR A 140 5.97 10.68 -4.85
CA TYR A 140 5.79 10.82 -6.30
C TYR A 140 5.01 9.66 -6.93
N ASP A 141 5.00 8.49 -6.30
CA ASP A 141 4.29 7.28 -6.72
C ASP A 141 2.88 7.14 -6.11
N GLN A 142 2.41 8.12 -5.33
CA GLN A 142 1.09 8.08 -4.70
C GLN A 142 -0.03 8.52 -5.64
N SER A 143 -0.96 7.61 -5.95
CA SER A 143 -2.11 7.89 -6.82
C SER A 143 -3.40 8.26 -6.09
N THR A 144 -3.62 7.78 -4.86
CA THR A 144 -4.88 7.97 -4.11
C THR A 144 -4.60 8.15 -2.62
N GLN A 145 -5.35 9.02 -1.94
CA GLN A 145 -5.28 9.20 -0.48
C GLN A 145 -6.68 9.44 0.10
N GLU A 146 -6.89 9.15 1.38
CA GLU A 146 -8.12 9.57 2.06
C GLU A 146 -8.27 11.10 1.97
N GLY A 147 -9.47 11.58 1.62
CA GLY A 147 -9.76 13.00 1.42
C GLY A 147 -9.74 13.47 -0.04
N HIS A 148 -10.18 12.64 -0.99
CA HIS A 148 -10.68 13.08 -2.29
C HIS A 148 -11.84 14.07 -2.10
N SER A 149 -12.09 14.91 -3.10
CA SER A 149 -13.09 15.96 -2.99
C SER A 149 -13.80 16.17 -4.31
N MET A 150 -15.07 16.56 -4.21
CA MET A 150 -15.93 16.92 -5.35
C MET A 150 -16.56 18.28 -5.10
N ILE A 151 -16.57 19.12 -6.12
CA ILE A 151 -17.21 20.45 -6.10
C ILE A 151 -18.13 20.54 -7.32
N CYS A 152 -19.42 20.67 -7.08
CA CYS A 152 -20.41 20.89 -8.13
C CYS A 152 -20.72 22.38 -8.29
N GLY A 153 -20.99 22.80 -9.52
CA GLY A 153 -21.35 24.17 -9.85
C GLY A 153 -22.64 24.62 -9.18
N ASN A 154 -22.81 25.94 -9.05
CA ASN A 154 -24.00 26.53 -8.44
C ASN A 154 -25.17 26.65 -9.43
N GLN A 155 -24.87 26.71 -10.73
CA GLN A 155 -25.85 26.87 -11.79
C GLN A 155 -26.25 25.50 -12.37
N THR A 156 -27.50 25.40 -12.81
CA THR A 156 -28.01 24.22 -13.52
C THR A 156 -27.83 24.43 -15.01
N ALA A 157 -27.48 23.37 -15.75
CA ALA A 157 -27.28 23.45 -17.19
C ALA A 157 -28.56 23.88 -17.93
N SER A 158 -28.38 24.54 -19.09
CA SER A 158 -29.49 25.11 -19.87
C SER A 158 -30.50 24.05 -20.35
N ASN A 159 -30.02 22.84 -20.66
CA ASN A 159 -30.85 21.67 -21.01
C ASN A 159 -30.40 20.44 -20.20
N PRO A 160 -30.93 20.24 -18.98
CA PRO A 160 -30.44 19.23 -18.05
C PRO A 160 -30.40 17.80 -18.60
N THR A 161 -31.43 17.37 -19.32
CA THR A 161 -31.54 15.98 -19.77
C THR A 161 -30.46 15.63 -20.80
N SER A 162 -30.33 16.45 -21.84
CA SER A 162 -29.35 16.23 -22.91
C SER A 162 -27.93 16.50 -22.42
N PHE A 163 -27.75 17.50 -21.56
CA PHE A 163 -26.47 17.81 -20.94
C PHE A 163 -25.96 16.67 -20.05
N ASN A 164 -26.80 16.08 -19.20
CA ASN A 164 -26.42 14.97 -18.32
C ASN A 164 -25.91 13.75 -19.09
N ALA A 165 -26.60 13.37 -20.17
CA ALA A 165 -26.18 12.26 -21.01
C ALA A 165 -24.83 12.54 -21.69
N ALA A 166 -24.61 13.78 -22.13
CA ALA A 166 -23.36 14.20 -22.75
C ALA A 166 -22.19 14.25 -21.75
N VAL A 167 -22.41 14.80 -20.55
CA VAL A 167 -21.45 14.79 -19.44
C VAL A 167 -21.09 13.35 -19.08
N GLY A 168 -22.08 12.48 -18.86
CA GLY A 168 -21.83 11.08 -18.50
C GLY A 168 -21.00 10.33 -19.54
N GLY A 169 -21.31 10.54 -20.83
CA GLY A 169 -20.53 9.96 -21.93
C GLY A 169 -19.11 10.53 -22.01
N LEU A 170 -18.96 11.85 -21.96
CA LEU A 170 -17.65 12.51 -22.04
C LEU A 170 -16.74 12.13 -20.87
N LEU A 171 -17.26 12.11 -19.65
CA LEU A 171 -16.49 11.71 -18.46
C LEU A 171 -16.07 10.24 -18.52
N ASN A 172 -16.94 9.35 -19.02
CA ASN A 172 -16.62 7.94 -19.20
C ASN A 172 -15.47 7.75 -20.20
N ASP A 173 -15.52 8.48 -21.32
CA ASP A 173 -14.50 8.43 -22.35
C ASP A 173 -13.16 8.99 -21.82
N LEU A 174 -13.19 10.12 -21.11
CA LEU A 174 -12.01 10.73 -20.49
C LEU A 174 -11.35 9.80 -19.45
N GLN A 175 -12.14 9.21 -18.54
CA GLN A 175 -11.64 8.23 -17.57
C GLN A 175 -10.93 7.05 -18.26
N ALA A 176 -11.53 6.54 -19.34
CA ALA A 176 -11.02 5.34 -20.02
C ALA A 176 -9.76 5.62 -20.85
N ALA A 177 -9.70 6.79 -21.49
CA ALA A 177 -8.60 7.15 -22.37
C ALA A 177 -7.36 7.66 -21.61
N THR A 178 -7.55 8.49 -20.57
CA THR A 178 -6.45 9.22 -19.91
C THR A 178 -5.30 8.35 -19.42
N PRO A 179 -5.52 7.18 -18.77
CA PRO A 179 -4.44 6.31 -18.32
C PRO A 179 -3.57 5.74 -19.46
N ARG A 180 -4.06 5.76 -20.71
CA ARG A 180 -3.37 5.21 -21.89
C ARG A 180 -2.67 6.29 -22.71
N ILE A 181 -2.83 7.56 -22.36
CA ILE A 181 -2.25 8.70 -23.06
C ILE A 181 -0.90 9.03 -22.43
N ASN A 182 0.13 9.23 -23.25
CA ASN A 182 1.43 9.71 -22.79
C ASN A 182 1.28 11.08 -22.13
N GLY A 183 1.79 11.21 -20.90
CA GLY A 183 1.63 12.42 -20.07
C GLY A 183 0.28 12.51 -19.34
N TYR A 184 -0.57 11.49 -19.44
CA TYR A 184 -1.84 11.33 -18.73
C TYR A 184 -2.74 12.56 -18.71
N PHE A 185 -2.87 13.26 -19.83
CA PHE A 185 -3.75 14.41 -19.97
C PHE A 185 -4.66 14.24 -21.18
N ALA A 186 -5.94 14.52 -21.01
CA ALA A 186 -6.92 14.58 -22.08
C ALA A 186 -7.84 15.78 -21.90
N ALA A 187 -8.03 16.55 -22.97
CA ALA A 187 -9.07 17.57 -23.07
C ALA A 187 -9.98 17.23 -24.23
N SER A 188 -11.29 17.22 -24.03
CA SER A 188 -12.24 16.89 -25.09
C SER A 188 -13.55 17.64 -24.90
N LYS A 189 -14.29 17.80 -26.00
CA LYS A 189 -15.61 18.42 -26.00
C LYS A 189 -16.63 17.55 -26.70
N LYS A 190 -17.87 17.59 -26.24
CA LYS A 190 -18.99 16.84 -26.82
C LYS A 190 -20.14 17.77 -27.09
N GLU A 191 -20.49 17.88 -28.37
CA GLU A 191 -21.65 18.63 -28.83
C GLU A 191 -22.92 17.80 -28.67
N VAL A 192 -24.01 18.46 -28.28
CA VAL A 192 -25.32 17.86 -28.04
C VAL A 192 -26.36 18.56 -28.91
N SER A 193 -27.39 17.83 -29.35
CA SER A 193 -28.49 18.37 -30.14
C SER A 193 -29.10 19.60 -29.45
N GLY A 194 -28.99 20.77 -30.10
CA GLY A 194 -29.41 22.07 -29.56
C GLY A 194 -28.29 23.10 -29.30
N ASN A 195 -27.11 22.97 -29.92
CA ASN A 195 -25.93 23.87 -29.77
C ASN A 195 -25.32 23.92 -28.36
N ILE A 196 -25.55 22.91 -27.52
CA ILE A 196 -24.92 22.82 -26.20
C ILE A 196 -23.65 22.00 -26.34
N THR A 197 -22.53 22.54 -25.85
CA THR A 197 -21.24 21.87 -25.86
C THR A 197 -20.81 21.62 -24.43
N VAL A 198 -20.42 20.38 -24.13
CA VAL A 198 -19.81 20.02 -22.85
C VAL A 198 -18.31 19.93 -23.06
N TYR A 199 -17.56 20.71 -22.28
CA TYR A 199 -16.10 20.68 -22.23
C TYR A 199 -15.66 19.84 -21.05
N GLY A 200 -14.64 19.00 -21.23
CA GLY A 200 -14.15 18.12 -20.18
C GLY A 200 -12.64 17.90 -20.25
N VAL A 201 -12.01 17.79 -19.08
CA VAL A 201 -10.58 17.49 -18.95
C VAL A 201 -10.36 16.43 -17.89
N ALA A 202 -9.38 15.57 -18.14
CA ALA A 202 -8.88 14.59 -17.20
C ALA A 202 -7.36 14.66 -17.18
N GLN A 203 -6.76 14.66 -15.99
CA GLN A 203 -5.31 14.64 -15.83
C GLN A 203 -4.90 13.76 -14.65
N CYS A 204 -3.89 12.93 -14.84
CA CYS A 204 -3.17 12.28 -13.76
C CYS A 204 -1.79 12.91 -13.58
N ILE A 205 -1.19 12.67 -12.42
CA ILE A 205 0.18 13.12 -12.16
C ILE A 205 1.17 12.36 -13.03
N GLU A 206 2.20 13.03 -13.56
CA GLU A 206 3.10 12.39 -14.54
C GLU A 206 3.93 11.24 -13.94
N THR A 207 4.19 11.24 -12.63
CA THR A 207 5.03 10.25 -11.95
C THR A 207 4.33 8.95 -11.57
N ILE A 208 3.00 8.86 -11.70
CA ILE A 208 2.26 7.64 -11.31
C ILE A 208 2.17 6.63 -12.48
N SER A 209 1.98 5.36 -12.14
CA SER A 209 1.82 4.30 -13.15
C SER A 209 0.46 4.38 -13.88
N GLU A 210 0.35 3.73 -15.05
CA GLU A 210 -0.94 3.59 -15.76
C GLU A 210 -2.01 3.01 -14.83
N SER A 211 -1.67 1.99 -14.05
CA SER A 211 -2.57 1.40 -13.06
C SER A 211 -2.97 2.38 -11.96
N GLY A 212 -2.03 3.23 -11.51
CA GLY A 212 -2.29 4.27 -10.53
C GLY A 212 -3.22 5.35 -11.08
N CYS A 213 -2.98 5.81 -12.31
CA CYS A 213 -3.84 6.75 -13.00
C CYS A 213 -5.25 6.18 -13.20
N ARG A 214 -5.37 4.91 -13.61
CA ARG A 214 -6.65 4.22 -13.75
C ARG A 214 -7.40 4.12 -12.42
N GLY A 215 -6.71 3.77 -11.34
CA GLY A 215 -7.28 3.71 -9.99
C GLY A 215 -7.78 5.07 -9.52
N CYS A 216 -6.97 6.12 -9.69
CA CYS A 216 -7.34 7.48 -9.30
C CYS A 216 -8.53 8.00 -10.14
N MET A 217 -8.51 7.81 -11.46
CA MET A 217 -9.60 8.21 -12.35
C MET A 217 -10.93 7.56 -11.97
N ALA A 218 -10.91 6.30 -11.56
CA ALA A 218 -12.12 5.61 -11.10
C ALA A 218 -12.74 6.26 -9.85
N VAL A 219 -11.91 6.78 -8.93
CA VAL A 219 -12.37 7.51 -7.73
C VAL A 219 -13.03 8.82 -8.15
N VAL A 220 -12.30 9.71 -8.83
CA VAL A 220 -12.81 11.04 -9.18
C VAL A 220 -13.98 10.99 -10.17
N TYR A 221 -14.06 9.96 -11.01
CA TYR A 221 -15.22 9.69 -11.85
C TYR A 221 -16.45 9.32 -11.05
N SER A 222 -16.33 8.37 -10.10
CA SER A 222 -17.44 7.98 -9.22
C SER A 222 -17.98 9.17 -8.42
N ASP A 223 -17.10 10.07 -8.03
CA ASP A 223 -17.47 11.29 -7.33
C ASP A 223 -18.24 12.24 -8.26
N ILE A 224 -17.60 12.72 -9.32
CA ILE A 224 -18.12 13.79 -10.18
C ILE A 224 -19.45 13.43 -10.86
N GLN A 225 -19.76 12.13 -11.00
CA GLN A 225 -21.05 11.65 -11.51
C GLN A 225 -22.25 12.12 -10.68
N GLN A 226 -22.03 12.60 -9.45
CA GLN A 226 -23.07 13.14 -8.58
C GLN A 226 -23.40 14.61 -8.89
N CYS A 227 -22.57 15.33 -9.66
CA CYS A 227 -22.77 16.75 -9.95
C CYS A 227 -23.85 17.08 -10.98
N PRO A 228 -24.05 16.31 -12.08
CA PRO A 228 -25.15 16.58 -13.00
C PRO A 228 -26.51 16.65 -12.27
N PRO A 229 -27.36 17.66 -12.53
CA PRO A 229 -27.37 18.52 -13.72
C PRO A 229 -26.67 19.89 -13.57
N LYS A 230 -25.74 20.05 -12.63
CA LYS A 230 -24.98 21.30 -12.52
C LYS A 230 -24.17 21.57 -13.79
N SER A 231 -24.10 22.82 -14.24
CA SER A 231 -23.46 23.24 -15.49
C SER A 231 -21.95 23.05 -15.50
N ASP A 232 -21.34 22.81 -14.33
CA ASP A 232 -19.93 22.50 -14.18
C ASP A 232 -19.70 21.64 -12.93
N GLY A 233 -18.57 20.94 -12.89
CA GLY A 233 -18.14 20.14 -11.76
C GLY A 233 -16.64 19.85 -11.80
N ARG A 234 -16.03 19.69 -10.63
CA ARG A 234 -14.66 19.19 -10.44
C ARG A 234 -14.65 18.02 -9.46
N ALA A 235 -13.79 17.06 -9.70
CA ALA A 235 -13.37 16.08 -8.73
C ALA A 235 -11.85 15.92 -8.76
N MET A 236 -11.26 15.73 -7.60
CA MET A 236 -9.81 15.65 -7.43
C MET A 236 -9.43 14.70 -6.31
N ASP A 237 -8.30 14.04 -6.52
CA ASP A 237 -7.54 13.29 -5.51
C ASP A 237 -6.05 13.70 -5.64
N VAL A 238 -5.19 13.18 -4.79
CA VAL A 238 -3.75 13.51 -4.76
C VAL A 238 -3.01 13.13 -6.02
N GLY A 239 -3.57 12.28 -6.88
CA GLY A 239 -2.95 11.79 -8.12
C GLY A 239 -3.70 12.16 -9.40
N CYS A 240 -4.88 12.78 -9.32
CA CYS A 240 -5.70 13.06 -10.51
C CYS A 240 -6.74 14.15 -10.33
N PHE A 241 -7.21 14.68 -11.46
CA PHE A 241 -8.19 15.73 -11.59
C PHE A 241 -9.13 15.44 -12.76
N LEU A 242 -10.43 15.70 -12.55
CA LEU A 242 -11.48 15.56 -13.55
C LEU A 242 -12.40 16.78 -13.46
N ARG A 243 -12.70 17.42 -14.60
CA ARG A 243 -13.59 18.59 -14.65
C ARG A 243 -14.45 18.55 -15.89
N TYR A 244 -15.70 19.00 -15.75
CA TYR A 244 -16.56 19.31 -16.89
C TYR A 244 -17.17 20.72 -16.74
N SER A 245 -17.57 21.32 -17.86
CA SER A 245 -18.31 22.58 -17.89
C SER A 245 -19.11 22.76 -19.19
N GLU A 246 -20.23 23.47 -19.11
CA GLU A 246 -20.99 23.99 -20.26
C GLU A 246 -20.27 25.19 -20.92
N SER A 247 -19.42 25.91 -20.17
CA SER A 247 -18.61 27.02 -20.68
C SER A 247 -17.20 26.54 -21.07
N PRO A 248 -16.62 27.04 -22.17
CA PRO A 248 -15.25 26.71 -22.55
C PRO A 248 -14.25 27.23 -21.51
N PHE A 249 -13.24 26.42 -21.19
CA PHE A 249 -12.13 26.77 -20.29
C PHE A 249 -10.74 26.34 -20.83
N PHE A 250 -10.72 25.91 -22.09
CA PHE A 250 -9.55 25.65 -22.93
C PHE A 250 -9.92 25.99 -24.38
N ALA A 251 -8.94 26.29 -25.22
CA ALA A 251 -9.15 26.63 -26.63
C ALA A 251 -9.44 25.38 -27.48
N ASP A 252 -10.19 25.54 -28.58
CA ASP A 252 -10.62 24.43 -29.43
C ASP A 252 -9.48 23.60 -30.02
N ASN A 253 -8.33 24.23 -30.28
CA ASN A 253 -7.12 23.59 -30.76
C ASN A 253 -6.34 22.80 -29.68
N GLN A 254 -6.79 22.83 -28.41
CA GLN A 254 -6.18 22.10 -27.30
C GLN A 254 -6.88 20.76 -27.00
N THR A 255 -7.81 20.33 -27.86
CA THR A 255 -8.47 19.03 -27.73
C THR A 255 -7.54 17.86 -28.08
N THR A 256 -7.72 16.74 -27.39
CA THR A 256 -6.98 15.50 -27.55
C THR A 256 -7.83 14.48 -28.32
N ASP A 257 -7.27 13.86 -29.37
CA ASP A 257 -7.93 12.75 -30.05
C ASP A 257 -7.90 11.49 -29.16
N ILE A 258 -9.00 11.27 -28.44
CA ILE A 258 -9.15 10.13 -27.52
C ILE A 258 -9.61 8.84 -28.22
N ALA A 259 -10.04 8.90 -29.49
CA ALA A 259 -10.62 7.75 -30.19
C ALA A 259 -9.70 6.52 -30.30
N PRO A 260 -8.37 6.66 -30.50
CA PRO A 260 -7.45 5.51 -30.52
C PRO A 260 -7.42 4.75 -29.18
N PHE A 261 -7.62 5.45 -28.07
CA PHE A 261 -7.50 4.89 -26.71
C PHE A 261 -8.80 4.26 -26.20
N LEU A 262 -9.93 4.52 -26.85
CA LEU A 262 -11.26 3.98 -26.52
C LEU A 262 -11.58 2.66 -27.23
N LYS A 263 -10.84 2.30 -28.28
CA LYS A 263 -11.07 1.03 -29.00
C LYS A 263 -10.61 -0.15 -28.15
N ASN A 264 -11.57 -0.90 -27.60
CA ASN A 264 -11.31 -2.24 -27.11
C ASN A 264 -10.85 -3.15 -28.26
N GLU A 265 -9.89 -4.04 -28.01
CA GLU A 265 -9.42 -5.11 -28.91
C GLU A 265 -10.51 -6.17 -29.23
N SER A 266 -11.66 -5.76 -29.76
CA SER A 266 -12.77 -6.68 -30.03
C SER A 266 -13.47 -6.49 -31.39
N SER A 267 -12.91 -5.73 -32.33
CA SER A 267 -13.62 -5.46 -33.60
C SER A 267 -12.74 -5.28 -34.85
N SER A 268 -11.84 -6.23 -35.14
CA SER A 268 -11.25 -6.34 -36.50
C SER A 268 -11.16 -7.77 -37.06
N LYS A 269 -11.71 -8.79 -36.37
CA LYS A 269 -11.70 -10.20 -36.82
C LYS A 269 -12.94 -10.63 -37.62
N LYS A 270 -13.47 -9.78 -38.52
CA LYS A 270 -14.57 -10.23 -39.42
C LYS A 270 -14.28 -10.17 -40.92
N ASP A 271 -13.24 -9.47 -41.37
CA ASP A 271 -13.01 -9.34 -42.81
C ASP A 271 -11.83 -10.16 -43.37
N ALA A 272 -11.09 -10.90 -42.52
CA ALA A 272 -9.91 -11.68 -42.93
C ALA A 272 -10.17 -13.18 -43.22
N LEU A 273 -11.42 -13.65 -43.17
CA LEU A 273 -11.73 -15.09 -43.22
C LEU A 273 -12.00 -15.66 -44.63
N ILE A 274 -12.04 -14.83 -45.67
CA ILE A 274 -12.36 -15.31 -47.04
C ILE A 274 -11.10 -15.51 -47.91
N GLY A 275 -9.93 -14.94 -47.55
CA GLY A 275 -8.69 -15.08 -48.33
C GLY A 275 -7.76 -16.25 -47.93
N GLY A 276 -7.94 -16.84 -46.74
CA GLY A 276 -6.93 -17.72 -46.13
C GLY A 276 -6.99 -19.22 -46.46
N LEU A 277 -8.07 -19.71 -47.08
CA LEU A 277 -8.30 -21.16 -47.22
C LEU A 277 -7.45 -21.83 -48.32
N VAL A 278 -6.94 -21.09 -49.31
CA VAL A 278 -6.15 -21.67 -50.42
C VAL A 278 -4.63 -21.69 -50.11
N GLY A 279 -4.13 -20.73 -49.34
CA GLY A 279 -2.70 -20.66 -48.98
C GLY A 279 -2.29 -21.61 -47.83
N GLY A 280 -3.21 -21.91 -46.92
CA GLY A 280 -2.92 -22.70 -45.72
C GLY A 280 -2.55 -24.16 -45.98
N ILE A 281 -3.12 -24.79 -47.01
CA ILE A 281 -2.86 -26.20 -47.30
C ILE A 281 -1.45 -26.39 -47.88
N GLY A 282 -0.99 -25.47 -48.73
CA GLY A 282 0.37 -25.51 -49.29
C GLY A 282 1.45 -25.29 -48.24
N PHE A 283 1.21 -24.38 -47.29
CA PHE A 283 2.14 -24.10 -46.20
C PHE A 283 2.27 -25.29 -45.21
N LEU A 284 1.16 -25.98 -44.92
CA LEU A 284 1.16 -27.13 -44.02
C LEU A 284 1.97 -28.32 -44.57
N ILE A 285 1.88 -28.57 -45.88
CA ILE A 285 2.64 -29.65 -46.54
C ILE A 285 4.14 -29.35 -46.55
N LEU A 286 4.51 -28.08 -46.77
CA LEU A 286 5.90 -27.64 -46.78
C LEU A 286 6.54 -27.71 -45.38
N VAL A 287 5.79 -27.33 -44.34
CA VAL A 287 6.23 -27.42 -42.93
C VAL A 287 6.41 -28.88 -42.50
N LEU A 288 5.53 -29.79 -42.91
CA LEU A 288 5.66 -31.21 -42.58
C LEU A 288 6.85 -31.88 -43.29
N ALA A 289 7.13 -31.51 -44.54
CA ALA A 289 8.30 -31.98 -45.28
C ALA A 289 9.63 -31.50 -44.64
N VAL A 290 9.69 -30.22 -44.26
CA VAL A 290 10.85 -29.64 -43.56
C VAL A 290 11.01 -30.25 -42.17
N PHE A 291 9.93 -30.49 -41.44
CA PHE A 291 9.95 -31.11 -40.10
C PHE A 291 10.46 -32.56 -40.13
N PHE A 292 10.07 -33.35 -41.13
CA PHE A 292 10.59 -34.72 -41.30
C PHE A 292 12.08 -34.72 -41.69
N TRP A 293 12.51 -33.79 -42.54
CA TRP A 293 13.93 -33.62 -42.89
C TRP A 293 14.76 -33.22 -41.67
N PHE A 294 14.26 -32.28 -40.85
CA PHE A 294 14.93 -31.76 -39.65
C PHE A 294 15.01 -32.79 -38.52
N ARG A 295 13.97 -33.62 -38.32
CA ARG A 295 13.96 -34.68 -37.30
C ARG A 295 14.95 -35.82 -37.57
N SER A 296 15.29 -36.07 -38.84
CA SER A 296 16.28 -37.09 -39.19
C SER A 296 17.74 -36.64 -38.94
N SER A 297 17.99 -35.32 -38.94
CA SER A 297 19.35 -34.77 -39.00
C SER A 297 19.94 -34.37 -37.64
N ARG A 298 19.13 -34.17 -36.59
CA ARG A 298 19.63 -33.62 -35.31
C ARG A 298 19.28 -34.46 -34.09
N ARG A 299 19.85 -35.67 -34.02
CA ARG A 299 20.18 -36.29 -32.72
C ARG A 299 21.49 -35.69 -32.21
N LYS A 300 21.42 -34.80 -31.20
CA LYS A 300 22.30 -34.68 -30.00
C LYS A 300 22.37 -33.23 -29.44
N LYS A 301 22.12 -33.17 -28.12
CA LYS A 301 22.58 -32.26 -27.04
C LYS A 301 22.22 -30.74 -27.04
N MET A 302 21.55 -30.38 -25.93
CA MET A 302 21.51 -29.15 -25.07
C MET A 302 22.35 -27.93 -25.50
N ALA A 303 22.01 -26.66 -25.26
CA ALA A 303 20.92 -25.92 -24.58
C ALA A 303 21.03 -24.43 -25.01
N PRO A 304 20.12 -23.52 -24.61
CA PRO A 304 20.58 -22.18 -24.23
C PRO A 304 19.93 -21.60 -22.94
N ARG A 305 20.76 -20.94 -22.11
CA ARG A 305 20.42 -19.77 -21.27
C ARG A 305 20.36 -18.55 -22.20
N GLY A 306 19.59 -17.49 -21.98
CA GLY A 306 18.65 -17.15 -20.93
C GLY A 306 18.19 -15.70 -21.16
N ASP A 307 17.02 -15.34 -20.64
CA ASP A 307 16.66 -13.97 -20.32
C ASP A 307 15.87 -13.98 -18.99
N ILE A 308 16.08 -12.94 -18.19
CA ILE A 308 15.83 -12.90 -16.74
C ILE A 308 14.45 -12.31 -16.44
N LEU A 309 13.80 -12.87 -15.40
CA LEU A 309 12.50 -12.50 -14.80
C LEU A 309 11.23 -13.05 -15.49
N GLU A 310 11.27 -14.30 -15.94
CA GLU A 310 10.09 -15.17 -15.87
C GLU A 310 9.88 -15.61 -14.40
N ALA A 311 8.99 -14.91 -13.69
CA ALA A 311 8.23 -15.60 -12.66
C ALA A 311 7.39 -16.64 -13.39
N THR A 312 7.75 -17.91 -13.22
CA THR A 312 6.95 -19.10 -13.55
C THR A 312 5.47 -18.77 -13.42
N GLU A 313 4.62 -19.15 -14.38
CA GLU A 313 3.17 -19.17 -14.22
C GLU A 313 2.81 -20.00 -12.97
N LEU A 314 2.70 -19.34 -11.82
CA LEU A 314 2.38 -19.95 -10.54
C LEU A 314 0.89 -20.29 -10.57
N GLN A 315 0.55 -21.56 -10.37
CA GLN A 315 -0.84 -21.98 -10.22
C GLN A 315 -1.47 -21.22 -9.05
N GLY A 316 -2.50 -20.42 -9.33
CA GLY A 316 -3.26 -19.72 -8.29
C GLY A 316 -3.85 -20.70 -7.25
N PRO A 317 -4.24 -20.21 -6.07
CA PRO A 317 -4.82 -21.06 -5.02
C PRO A 317 -6.03 -21.83 -5.53
N VAL A 318 -6.24 -23.04 -5.00
CA VAL A 318 -7.43 -23.83 -5.31
C VAL A 318 -8.68 -23.05 -4.88
N ASN A 319 -9.60 -22.82 -5.81
CA ASN A 319 -10.86 -22.15 -5.53
C ASN A 319 -11.88 -23.17 -5.01
N TYR A 320 -12.27 -23.04 -3.75
CA TYR A 320 -13.36 -23.80 -3.14
C TYR A 320 -14.70 -23.09 -3.34
N SER A 321 -15.79 -23.85 -3.49
CA SER A 321 -17.13 -23.26 -3.47
C SER A 321 -17.60 -23.02 -2.04
N TYR A 322 -18.27 -21.90 -1.80
CA TYR A 322 -18.88 -21.59 -0.50
C TYR A 322 -19.77 -22.75 0.00
N ARG A 323 -20.57 -23.34 -0.90
CA ARG A 323 -21.47 -24.45 -0.57
C ARG A 323 -20.71 -25.68 -0.06
N ASP A 324 -19.56 -25.99 -0.65
CA ASP A 324 -18.75 -27.12 -0.20
C ASP A 324 -18.13 -26.86 1.17
N LEU A 325 -17.61 -25.64 1.40
CA LEU A 325 -17.04 -25.27 2.71
C LEU A 325 -18.11 -25.17 3.80
N ASN A 326 -19.25 -24.57 3.49
CA ASN A 326 -20.41 -24.50 4.38
C ASN A 326 -20.90 -25.91 4.76
N SER A 327 -20.91 -26.85 3.82
CA SER A 327 -21.24 -28.25 4.12
C SER A 327 -20.16 -28.93 4.96
N ALA A 328 -18.88 -28.69 4.63
CA ALA A 328 -17.73 -29.26 5.33
C ALA A 328 -17.64 -28.81 6.79
N THR A 329 -18.05 -27.58 7.11
CA THR A 329 -18.06 -27.00 8.47
C THR A 329 -19.40 -27.20 9.20
N GLN A 330 -20.36 -27.92 8.60
CA GLN A 330 -21.72 -28.09 9.12
C GLN A 330 -22.43 -26.76 9.40
N ASN A 331 -22.50 -25.90 8.37
CA ASN A 331 -23.02 -24.53 8.42
C ASN A 331 -22.27 -23.64 9.42
N PHE A 332 -20.94 -23.77 9.49
CA PHE A 332 -20.12 -23.03 10.47
C PHE A 332 -20.62 -23.23 11.91
N SER A 333 -20.94 -24.49 12.26
CA SER A 333 -21.42 -24.86 13.59
C SER A 333 -20.41 -24.43 14.67
N LEU A 334 -20.94 -23.92 15.79
CA LEU A 334 -20.13 -23.58 16.97
C LEU A 334 -19.34 -24.79 17.50
N GLU A 335 -19.84 -26.01 17.32
CA GLU A 335 -19.14 -27.24 17.69
C GLU A 335 -17.84 -27.44 16.90
N ASN A 336 -17.77 -26.90 15.69
CA ASN A 336 -16.59 -26.94 14.84
C ASN A 336 -15.69 -25.72 14.99
N LYS A 337 -16.04 -24.74 15.85
CA LYS A 337 -15.24 -23.52 16.02
C LYS A 337 -13.92 -23.85 16.74
N LEU A 338 -12.80 -23.53 16.09
CA LEU A 338 -11.45 -23.75 16.60
C LEU A 338 -10.92 -22.52 17.34
N GLY A 339 -11.31 -21.32 16.90
CA GLY A 339 -10.87 -20.05 17.50
C GLY A 339 -11.53 -18.84 16.84
N GLU A 340 -11.34 -17.68 17.45
CA GLU A 340 -11.80 -16.38 16.97
C GLU A 340 -10.79 -15.31 17.39
N GLY A 341 -10.52 -14.36 16.48
CA GLY A 341 -9.64 -13.23 16.76
C GLY A 341 -9.92 -12.04 15.84
N GLY A 342 -9.03 -11.04 15.85
CA GLY A 342 -9.17 -9.82 15.04
C GLY A 342 -9.22 -10.05 13.52
N PHE A 343 -8.82 -11.24 13.07
CA PHE A 343 -8.82 -11.67 11.67
C PHE A 343 -10.00 -12.60 11.31
N GLY A 344 -10.97 -12.78 12.21
CA GLY A 344 -12.16 -13.59 11.98
C GLY A 344 -12.20 -14.92 12.74
N GLU A 345 -13.13 -15.78 12.34
CA GLU A 345 -13.46 -17.04 13.00
C GLU A 345 -12.85 -18.23 12.25
N VAL A 346 -12.34 -19.23 12.97
CA VAL A 346 -11.74 -20.42 12.36
C VAL A 346 -12.56 -21.65 12.73
N TYR A 347 -12.90 -22.47 11.73
CA TYR A 347 -13.71 -23.67 11.89
C TYR A 347 -12.99 -24.91 11.38
N LYS A 348 -13.18 -26.03 12.05
CA LYS A 348 -12.82 -27.36 11.55
C LYS A 348 -13.80 -27.74 10.43
N GLY A 349 -13.27 -28.24 9.33
CA GLY A 349 -14.06 -28.75 8.21
C GLY A 349 -13.59 -30.14 7.78
N ILE A 350 -14.52 -30.95 7.28
CA ILE A 350 -14.21 -32.22 6.62
C ILE A 350 -14.67 -32.12 5.16
N LEU A 351 -13.70 -32.05 4.25
CA LEU A 351 -13.97 -31.99 2.81
C LEU A 351 -14.58 -33.31 2.31
N LYS A 352 -15.23 -33.28 1.14
CA LYS A 352 -15.88 -34.47 0.52
C LYS A 352 -14.95 -35.66 0.33
N ASN A 353 -13.65 -35.41 0.17
CA ASN A 353 -12.62 -36.43 0.03
C ASN A 353 -12.11 -36.97 1.39
N GLY A 354 -12.76 -36.61 2.50
CA GLY A 354 -12.38 -37.02 3.86
C GLY A 354 -11.25 -36.20 4.47
N LYS A 355 -10.65 -35.25 3.74
CA LYS A 355 -9.56 -34.43 4.26
C LYS A 355 -10.07 -33.43 5.30
N VAL A 356 -9.45 -33.45 6.48
CA VAL A 356 -9.70 -32.47 7.55
C VAL A 356 -8.95 -31.17 7.24
N VAL A 357 -9.62 -30.05 7.38
CA VAL A 357 -9.10 -28.70 7.08
C VAL A 357 -9.50 -27.70 8.16
N ALA A 358 -8.79 -26.57 8.23
CA ALA A 358 -9.21 -25.40 8.97
C ALA A 358 -9.72 -24.33 8.00
N VAL A 359 -10.94 -23.84 8.21
CA VAL A 359 -11.59 -22.82 7.38
C VAL A 359 -11.65 -21.52 8.18
N LYS A 360 -10.81 -20.54 7.83
CA LYS A 360 -10.82 -19.20 8.40
C LYS A 360 -11.82 -18.34 7.63
N LYS A 361 -12.84 -17.89 8.32
CA LYS A 361 -13.88 -16.96 7.85
C LYS A 361 -13.52 -15.56 8.31
N LEU A 362 -13.16 -14.69 7.37
CA LEU A 362 -12.76 -13.32 7.69
C LEU A 362 -13.97 -12.49 8.14
N ALA A 363 -13.77 -11.63 9.14
CA ALA A 363 -14.82 -10.77 9.69
C ALA A 363 -15.37 -9.78 8.64
N ILE A 364 -16.66 -9.46 8.77
CA ILE A 364 -17.53 -8.60 7.94
C ILE A 364 -16.83 -7.90 6.73
N VAL A 365 -17.24 -8.34 5.53
CA VAL A 365 -16.77 -7.92 4.20
C VAL A 365 -16.93 -6.42 3.89
N GLN A 366 -17.56 -5.64 4.76
CA GLN A 366 -17.73 -4.18 4.60
C GLN A 366 -16.53 -3.35 5.07
N SER A 367 -15.51 -3.96 5.70
CA SER A 367 -14.26 -3.24 5.99
C SER A 367 -13.24 -3.42 4.87
N LEU A 368 -12.68 -2.32 4.35
CA LEU A 368 -11.56 -2.32 3.39
C LEU A 368 -10.37 -3.17 3.88
N ARG A 369 -10.22 -3.30 5.21
CA ARG A 369 -9.20 -4.10 5.89
C ARG A 369 -9.34 -5.59 5.64
N ALA A 370 -10.53 -6.17 5.80
CA ALA A 370 -10.73 -7.62 5.62
C ALA A 370 -10.42 -8.09 4.18
N LYS A 371 -10.70 -7.25 3.18
CA LYS A 371 -10.36 -7.53 1.78
C LYS A 371 -8.84 -7.42 1.54
N ALA A 372 -8.19 -6.40 2.10
CA ALA A 372 -6.75 -6.24 2.00
C ALA A 372 -5.98 -7.39 2.68
N ASP A 373 -6.41 -7.82 3.87
CA ASP A 373 -5.83 -8.95 4.60
C ASP A 373 -5.99 -10.25 3.79
N PHE A 374 -7.18 -10.49 3.22
CA PHE A 374 -7.43 -11.64 2.33
C PHE A 374 -6.50 -11.64 1.11
N GLU A 375 -6.43 -10.53 0.38
CA GLU A 375 -5.61 -10.42 -0.83
C GLU A 375 -4.12 -10.54 -0.51
N SER A 376 -3.66 -9.96 0.60
CA SER A 376 -2.27 -10.08 1.06
C SER A 376 -1.93 -11.51 1.41
N GLU A 377 -2.76 -12.17 2.22
CA GLU A 377 -2.55 -13.54 2.65
C GLU A 377 -2.55 -14.48 1.44
N VAL A 378 -3.57 -14.42 0.58
CA VAL A 378 -3.63 -15.22 -0.66
C VAL A 378 -2.41 -14.98 -1.55
N ARG A 379 -1.99 -13.72 -1.76
CA ARG A 379 -0.86 -13.39 -2.63
C ARG A 379 0.47 -13.92 -2.08
N ILE A 380 0.70 -13.80 -0.78
CA ILE A 380 1.97 -14.16 -0.15
C ILE A 380 2.07 -15.67 0.07
N ILE A 381 1.08 -16.28 0.73
CA ILE A 381 1.21 -17.66 1.21
C ILE A 381 0.98 -18.71 0.11
N SER A 382 0.28 -18.37 -0.99
CA SER A 382 0.01 -19.35 -2.08
C SER A 382 1.29 -19.90 -2.71
N ASN A 383 2.39 -19.16 -2.63
CA ASN A 383 3.67 -19.50 -3.27
C ASN A 383 4.77 -19.86 -2.26
N VAL A 384 4.45 -19.87 -0.97
CA VAL A 384 5.39 -20.08 0.12
C VAL A 384 5.20 -21.49 0.67
N HIS A 385 6.23 -22.33 0.52
CA HIS A 385 6.20 -23.73 0.91
C HIS A 385 7.38 -24.08 1.79
N HIS A 386 7.15 -24.21 3.09
CA HIS A 386 8.17 -24.60 4.04
C HIS A 386 7.57 -25.43 5.18
N ARG A 387 8.35 -26.35 5.75
CA ARG A 387 7.87 -27.31 6.77
C ARG A 387 7.35 -26.60 8.04
N ASN A 388 7.88 -25.42 8.34
CA ASN A 388 7.54 -24.61 9.52
C ASN A 388 6.62 -23.43 9.21
N LEU A 389 5.94 -23.43 8.06
CA LEU A 389 4.93 -22.43 7.70
C LEU A 389 3.61 -23.14 7.43
N LEU A 390 2.49 -22.58 7.89
CA LEU A 390 1.17 -23.16 7.71
C LEU A 390 0.74 -23.09 6.24
N ARG A 391 0.41 -24.23 5.65
CA ARG A 391 0.08 -24.29 4.22
C ARG A 391 -1.36 -23.86 3.94
N LEU A 392 -1.53 -22.82 3.12
CA LEU A 392 -2.81 -22.51 2.50
C LEU A 392 -3.12 -23.56 1.42
N LEU A 393 -4.28 -24.20 1.55
CA LEU A 393 -4.78 -25.19 0.59
C LEU A 393 -5.63 -24.55 -0.50
N GLY A 394 -6.20 -23.37 -0.25
CA GLY A 394 -7.00 -22.62 -1.19
C GLY A 394 -7.88 -21.57 -0.53
N CYS A 395 -8.77 -20.96 -1.30
CA CYS A 395 -9.66 -19.91 -0.80
C CYS A 395 -11.06 -19.99 -1.45
N CYS A 396 -12.01 -19.26 -0.89
CA CYS A 396 -13.30 -18.97 -1.49
C CYS A 396 -13.50 -17.45 -1.51
N SER A 397 -13.45 -16.88 -2.71
CA SER A 397 -13.61 -15.44 -2.97
C SER A 397 -14.94 -15.08 -3.64
N LYS A 398 -15.74 -16.07 -4.06
CA LYS A 398 -17.03 -15.87 -4.73
C LYS A 398 -18.17 -15.93 -3.71
N GLY A 399 -18.54 -14.77 -3.16
CA GLY A 399 -19.68 -14.64 -2.25
C GLY A 399 -19.59 -13.40 -1.35
N ALA A 400 -20.52 -13.29 -0.40
CA ALA A 400 -20.51 -12.25 0.63
C ALA A 400 -19.52 -12.54 1.77
N GLU A 401 -18.82 -13.67 1.74
CA GLU A 401 -17.87 -14.10 2.77
C GLU A 401 -16.54 -14.49 2.09
N LEU A 402 -15.44 -13.99 2.65
CA LEU A 402 -14.08 -14.36 2.24
C LEU A 402 -13.58 -15.48 3.16
N LEU A 403 -13.25 -16.63 2.58
CA LEU A 403 -12.81 -17.82 3.32
C LEU A 403 -11.43 -18.27 2.87
N LEU A 404 -10.57 -18.64 3.81
CA LEU A 404 -9.26 -19.23 3.60
C LEU A 404 -9.24 -20.65 4.15
N VAL A 405 -8.64 -21.59 3.42
CA VAL A 405 -8.63 -23.01 3.76
C VAL A 405 -7.20 -23.45 4.01
N TYR A 406 -6.88 -23.89 5.22
CA TYR A 406 -5.56 -24.35 5.64
C TYR A 406 -5.55 -25.85 5.96
N GLU A 407 -4.35 -26.41 6.05
CA GLU A 407 -4.17 -27.69 6.74
C GLU A 407 -4.63 -27.59 8.21
N PHE A 408 -5.25 -28.66 8.71
CA PHE A 408 -5.71 -28.70 10.09
C PHE A 408 -4.56 -29.04 11.04
N MET A 409 -4.44 -28.25 12.12
CA MET A 409 -3.39 -28.38 13.13
C MET A 409 -4.01 -28.95 14.42
N PRO A 410 -3.89 -30.27 14.69
CA PRO A 410 -4.63 -30.95 15.74
C PRO A 410 -4.27 -30.50 17.16
N ASN A 411 -3.04 -30.02 17.37
CA ASN A 411 -2.59 -29.53 18.68
C ASN A 411 -2.78 -28.02 18.85
N GLY A 412 -3.18 -27.29 17.78
CA GLY A 412 -3.42 -25.84 17.81
C GLY A 412 -2.29 -25.05 18.46
N GLU A 413 -2.64 -24.07 19.28
CA GLU A 413 -1.71 -23.26 20.11
C GLU A 413 -1.30 -23.95 21.43
N LYS A 414 -1.68 -25.23 21.63
CA LYS A 414 -1.52 -26.08 22.83
C LYS A 414 -1.62 -25.38 24.21
N LYS A 415 -2.69 -25.70 24.95
CA LYS A 415 -2.94 -25.24 26.35
C LYS A 415 -2.38 -26.17 27.45
N GLY A 416 -1.48 -27.11 27.11
CA GLY A 416 -0.97 -28.13 28.05
C GLY A 416 0.56 -28.14 28.14
N SER A 417 1.11 -28.80 29.17
CA SER A 417 2.56 -28.79 29.42
C SER A 417 3.37 -29.38 28.24
N LEU A 418 4.43 -28.66 27.87
CA LEU A 418 5.44 -29.04 26.88
C LEU A 418 6.73 -29.34 27.64
N ASN A 419 7.34 -30.49 27.33
CA ASN A 419 8.68 -30.80 27.82
C ASN A 419 9.75 -29.92 27.15
N TRP A 420 10.96 -29.88 27.71
CA TRP A 420 12.02 -29.01 27.20
C TRP A 420 12.34 -29.27 25.73
N LYS A 421 12.46 -30.55 25.34
CA LYS A 421 12.76 -30.92 23.94
C LYS A 421 11.73 -30.35 22.97
N GLN A 422 10.44 -30.44 23.30
CA GLN A 422 9.36 -29.89 22.48
C GLN A 422 9.45 -28.36 22.41
N ARG A 423 9.70 -27.68 23.54
CA ARG A 423 9.90 -26.22 23.57
C ARG A 423 11.08 -25.80 22.68
N PHE A 424 12.20 -26.50 22.77
CA PHE A 424 13.37 -26.24 21.93
C PHE A 424 13.09 -26.50 20.44
N ASP A 425 12.40 -27.59 20.11
CA ASP A 425 11.99 -27.89 18.73
C ASP A 425 11.06 -26.79 18.16
N ILE A 426 10.18 -26.22 19.00
CA ILE A 426 9.31 -25.08 18.64
C ILE A 426 10.15 -23.82 18.37
N ILE A 427 11.09 -23.48 19.27
CA ILE A 427 12.01 -22.33 19.14
C ILE A 427 12.79 -22.44 17.83
N LEU A 428 13.45 -23.58 17.61
CA LEU A 428 14.27 -23.83 16.42
C LEU A 428 13.44 -23.88 15.14
N GLY A 429 12.28 -24.53 15.15
CA GLY A 429 11.40 -24.61 13.99
C GLY A 429 10.82 -23.25 13.59
N THR A 430 10.47 -22.42 14.57
CA THR A 430 9.99 -21.04 14.31
C THR A 430 11.11 -20.20 13.70
N ALA A 431 12.33 -20.28 14.23
CA ALA A 431 13.48 -19.58 13.65
C ALA A 431 13.75 -19.99 12.19
N ARG A 432 13.63 -21.29 11.86
CA ARG A 432 13.76 -21.78 10.48
C ARG A 432 12.66 -21.25 9.57
N GLY A 433 11.42 -21.18 10.06
CA GLY A 433 10.31 -20.59 9.32
C GLY A 433 10.56 -19.12 8.96
N LEU A 434 11.03 -18.34 9.93
CA LEU A 434 11.37 -16.92 9.72
C LEU A 434 12.60 -16.73 8.82
N ALA A 435 13.67 -17.51 9.01
CA ALA A 435 14.84 -17.49 8.13
C ALA A 435 14.46 -17.75 6.67
N TYR A 436 13.56 -18.71 6.44
CA TYR A 436 13.03 -18.96 5.09
C TYR A 436 12.31 -17.73 4.51
N LEU A 437 11.43 -17.09 5.30
CA LEU A 437 10.66 -15.91 4.85
C LEU A 437 11.55 -14.70 4.55
N HIS A 438 12.59 -14.49 5.35
CA HIS A 438 13.46 -13.31 5.24
C HIS A 438 14.57 -13.47 4.21
N GLU A 439 15.16 -14.67 4.11
CA GLU A 439 16.48 -14.84 3.48
C GLU A 439 16.52 -15.92 2.38
N GLU A 440 15.65 -16.94 2.44
CA GLU A 440 15.67 -18.04 1.45
C GLU A 440 14.61 -17.89 0.34
N PHE A 441 13.55 -17.13 0.59
CA PHE A 441 12.57 -16.77 -0.43
C PHE A 441 13.11 -15.66 -1.34
N HIS A 442 12.67 -15.63 -2.61
CA HIS A 442 13.18 -14.69 -3.62
C HIS A 442 12.89 -13.21 -3.30
N LEU A 443 11.92 -12.94 -2.43
CA LEU A 443 11.61 -11.63 -1.87
C LEU A 443 11.56 -11.76 -0.34
N CYS A 444 12.02 -10.75 0.40
CA CYS A 444 11.91 -10.77 1.86
C CYS A 444 10.44 -10.58 2.27
N ILE A 445 9.86 -11.55 2.99
CA ILE A 445 8.51 -11.49 3.55
C ILE A 445 8.59 -11.18 5.05
N ILE A 446 8.07 -10.03 5.48
CA ILE A 446 8.00 -9.65 6.89
C ILE A 446 6.61 -9.99 7.43
N HIS A 447 6.54 -10.84 8.46
CA HIS A 447 5.31 -11.40 9.02
C HIS A 447 4.51 -10.38 9.85
N ARG A 448 5.18 -9.57 10.69
CA ARG A 448 4.65 -8.50 11.56
C ARG A 448 3.81 -8.90 12.75
N ASP A 449 3.29 -10.13 12.80
CA ASP A 449 2.48 -10.61 13.93
C ASP A 449 3.00 -11.92 14.51
N ILE A 450 4.31 -12.02 14.78
CA ILE A 450 4.89 -13.19 15.44
C ILE A 450 4.56 -13.14 16.94
N LYS A 451 3.81 -14.14 17.40
CA LYS A 451 3.35 -14.34 18.78
C LYS A 451 2.95 -15.82 18.97
N PRO A 452 2.80 -16.33 20.20
CA PRO A 452 2.50 -17.76 20.40
C PRO A 452 1.21 -18.23 19.73
N SER A 453 0.16 -17.39 19.70
CA SER A 453 -1.11 -17.77 19.07
C SER A 453 -1.02 -17.94 17.55
N ASN A 454 0.03 -17.39 16.93
CA ASN A 454 0.31 -17.57 15.51
C ASN A 454 1.35 -18.68 15.23
N ILE A 455 1.69 -19.50 16.24
CA ILE A 455 2.59 -20.66 16.09
C ILE A 455 1.80 -21.93 16.44
N LEU A 456 1.30 -22.59 15.40
CA LEU A 456 0.45 -23.78 15.55
C LEU A 456 1.28 -25.07 15.53
N LEU A 457 0.80 -26.08 16.26
CA LEU A 457 1.48 -27.36 16.40
C LEU A 457 0.75 -28.48 15.64
N ASP A 458 1.51 -29.22 14.83
CA ASP A 458 0.99 -30.43 14.18
C ASP A 458 0.96 -31.62 15.14
N HIS A 459 0.56 -32.79 14.64
CA HIS A 459 0.48 -34.03 15.41
C HIS A 459 1.81 -34.46 16.08
N ASP A 460 2.95 -34.08 15.51
CA ASP A 460 4.29 -34.38 16.02
C ASP A 460 4.87 -33.23 16.87
N PHE A 461 4.02 -32.27 17.26
CA PHE A 461 4.39 -31.03 17.95
C PHE A 461 5.41 -30.18 17.19
N GLN A 462 5.46 -30.30 15.86
CA GLN A 462 6.30 -29.42 15.04
C GLN A 462 5.60 -28.08 14.82
N PRO A 463 6.34 -26.94 14.93
CA PRO A 463 5.74 -25.62 14.82
C PRO A 463 5.50 -25.23 13.36
N LYS A 464 4.38 -24.56 13.11
CA LYS A 464 4.06 -23.86 11.87
C LYS A 464 3.59 -22.45 12.14
N ILE A 465 4.27 -21.47 11.54
CA ILE A 465 3.89 -20.06 11.60
C ILE A 465 2.62 -19.87 10.76
N ALA A 466 1.62 -19.23 11.35
CA ALA A 466 0.30 -18.99 10.79
C ALA A 466 -0.03 -17.49 10.80
N ASP A 467 -1.13 -17.14 10.12
CA ASP A 467 -1.70 -15.79 10.03
C ASP A 467 -0.84 -14.75 9.31
N PHE A 468 -0.87 -14.79 7.98
CA PHE A 468 -0.13 -13.87 7.12
C PHE A 468 -0.95 -12.63 6.74
N GLY A 469 -2.07 -12.36 7.42
CA GLY A 469 -2.95 -11.23 7.10
C GLY A 469 -2.24 -9.87 7.14
N LEU A 470 -1.26 -9.70 8.03
CA LEU A 470 -0.47 -8.48 8.14
C LEU A 470 0.83 -8.49 7.32
N ALA A 471 1.21 -9.60 6.70
CA ALA A 471 2.51 -9.76 6.09
C ALA A 471 2.77 -8.76 4.95
N LYS A 472 4.03 -8.35 4.77
CA LYS A 472 4.46 -7.43 3.70
C LYS A 472 5.73 -7.91 3.01
N LEU A 473 5.85 -7.56 1.73
CA LEU A 473 7.06 -7.81 0.93
C LEU A 473 8.00 -6.61 1.05
N LEU A 474 9.26 -6.85 1.41
CA LEU A 474 10.35 -5.89 1.37
C LEU A 474 11.15 -6.08 0.06
N PRO A 475 11.17 -5.07 -0.84
CA PRO A 475 11.99 -5.09 -2.04
C PRO A 475 13.49 -5.16 -1.72
N GLN A 476 14.29 -5.85 -2.56
CA GLN A 476 15.73 -6.07 -2.33
C GLN A 476 16.57 -4.78 -2.33
N ASP A 477 16.07 -3.70 -2.91
CA ASP A 477 16.72 -2.39 -3.00
C ASP A 477 16.49 -1.51 -1.75
N ARG A 478 15.69 -1.97 -0.78
CA ARG A 478 15.33 -1.20 0.42
C ARG A 478 15.76 -1.91 1.70
N THR A 479 16.25 -1.12 2.66
CA THR A 479 16.60 -1.61 4.00
C THR A 479 15.40 -1.69 4.95
N HIS A 480 14.36 -0.90 4.68
CA HIS A 480 13.12 -0.87 5.45
C HIS A 480 11.97 -0.27 4.62
N LEU A 481 10.75 -0.43 5.12
CA LEU A 481 9.54 0.22 4.62
C LEU A 481 9.01 1.19 5.70
N SER A 482 8.55 2.37 5.30
CA SER A 482 7.77 3.24 6.19
C SER A 482 6.29 2.86 6.07
N THR A 483 5.69 2.35 7.14
CA THR A 483 4.29 1.94 7.17
C THR A 483 3.67 2.16 8.55
N GLN A 484 2.36 2.42 8.59
CA GLN A 484 1.63 2.47 9.86
C GLN A 484 1.84 1.19 10.66
N PHE A 485 1.85 1.35 11.99
CA PHE A 485 1.92 0.25 12.92
C PHE A 485 0.71 -0.69 12.72
N ALA A 486 0.99 -1.99 12.58
CA ALA A 486 0.02 -3.05 12.79
C ALA A 486 0.76 -4.27 13.32
N GLY A 487 0.19 -4.90 14.34
CA GLY A 487 0.77 -6.02 15.07
C GLY A 487 0.16 -6.08 16.47
N THR A 488 0.68 -6.98 17.30
CA THR A 488 0.22 -7.14 18.69
C THR A 488 1.15 -6.40 19.66
N LEU A 489 0.57 -5.55 20.52
CA LEU A 489 1.32 -4.86 21.59
C LEU A 489 1.97 -5.89 22.53
N GLY A 490 3.18 -5.60 23.00
CA GLY A 490 4.02 -6.53 23.79
C GLY A 490 5.03 -7.34 22.97
N TYR A 491 4.75 -7.60 21.69
CA TYR A 491 5.67 -8.32 20.78
C TYR A 491 6.35 -7.39 19.77
N THR A 492 5.95 -6.13 19.72
CA THR A 492 6.32 -5.18 18.67
C THR A 492 7.70 -4.56 18.95
N ALA A 493 8.53 -4.47 17.91
CA ALA A 493 9.83 -3.79 17.97
C ALA A 493 9.68 -2.26 18.16
N PRO A 494 10.54 -1.61 18.96
CA PRO A 494 10.40 -0.20 19.31
C PRO A 494 10.49 0.75 18.11
N GLU A 495 11.41 0.52 17.17
CA GLU A 495 11.55 1.34 15.97
C GLU A 495 10.31 1.27 15.07
N TYR A 496 9.64 0.12 15.07
CA TYR A 496 8.43 -0.05 14.30
C TYR A 496 7.22 0.61 14.99
N ALA A 497 7.10 0.47 16.30
CA ALA A 497 6.05 1.12 17.09
C ALA A 497 6.17 2.65 17.07
N LEU A 498 7.40 3.18 17.20
CA LEU A 498 7.66 4.62 17.36
C LEU A 498 7.80 5.35 16.03
N HIS A 499 8.38 4.71 15.01
CA HIS A 499 8.73 5.38 13.75
C HIS A 499 8.08 4.76 12.52
N GLY A 500 7.34 3.65 12.66
CA GLY A 500 6.75 2.93 11.52
C GLY A 500 7.79 2.32 10.58
N GLN A 501 9.05 2.17 11.03
CA GLN A 501 10.12 1.58 10.25
C GLN A 501 10.02 0.05 10.30
N LEU A 502 9.66 -0.55 9.18
CA LEU A 502 9.42 -1.98 9.04
C LEU A 502 10.58 -2.64 8.28
N SER A 503 11.28 -3.56 8.94
CA SER A 503 12.31 -4.44 8.36
C SER A 503 12.12 -5.87 8.86
N GLU A 504 12.86 -6.83 8.33
CA GLU A 504 12.89 -8.21 8.81
C GLU A 504 13.30 -8.31 10.29
N LYS A 505 14.03 -7.31 10.80
CA LYS A 505 14.44 -7.21 12.21
C LYS A 505 13.29 -6.98 13.18
N VAL A 506 12.11 -6.59 12.69
CA VAL A 506 10.89 -6.48 13.50
C VAL A 506 10.43 -7.88 13.92
N ASP A 507 10.40 -8.84 13.00
CA ASP A 507 10.05 -10.23 13.30
C ASP A 507 11.10 -10.89 14.22
N ALA A 508 12.38 -10.53 14.06
CA ALA A 508 13.44 -11.01 14.95
C ALA A 508 13.19 -10.56 16.41
N TYR A 509 12.77 -9.31 16.62
CA TYR A 509 12.41 -8.82 17.96
C TYR A 509 11.23 -9.60 18.54
N SER A 510 10.14 -9.74 17.77
CA SER A 510 8.96 -10.49 18.19
C SER A 510 9.28 -11.94 18.51
N TYR A 511 10.14 -12.58 17.71
CA TYR A 511 10.66 -13.92 17.99
C TYR A 511 11.41 -13.98 19.33
N GLY A 512 12.24 -12.99 19.66
CA GLY A 512 12.92 -12.93 20.94
C GLY A 512 11.96 -12.93 22.13
N ILE A 513 10.87 -12.14 22.06
CA ILE A 513 9.81 -12.13 23.07
C ILE A 513 9.13 -13.51 23.19
N VAL A 514 8.76 -14.11 22.05
CA VAL A 514 8.16 -15.45 22.01
C VAL A 514 9.05 -16.50 22.66
N VAL A 515 10.37 -16.44 22.44
CA VAL A 515 11.32 -17.37 23.09
C VAL A 515 11.29 -17.21 24.60
N LEU A 516 11.25 -15.99 25.13
CA LEU A 516 11.15 -15.74 26.58
C LEU A 516 9.85 -16.30 27.16
N GLU A 517 8.73 -16.19 26.47
CA GLU A 517 7.46 -16.78 26.90
C GLU A 517 7.50 -18.31 26.87
N ILE A 518 8.07 -18.92 25.83
CA ILE A 518 8.20 -20.38 25.74
C ILE A 518 9.06 -20.92 26.89
N ILE A 519 10.15 -20.24 27.24
CA ILE A 519 11.05 -20.65 28.31
C ILE A 519 10.42 -20.49 29.69
N SER A 520 9.78 -19.36 29.94
CA SER A 520 9.22 -19.01 31.25
C SER A 520 7.84 -19.60 31.52
N GLY A 521 7.11 -19.98 30.46
CA GLY A 521 5.69 -20.33 30.57
C GLY A 521 4.80 -19.14 30.93
N GLN A 522 5.33 -17.91 30.98
CA GLN A 522 4.61 -16.70 31.32
C GLN A 522 4.21 -15.96 30.05
N LYS A 523 2.96 -15.50 29.96
CA LYS A 523 2.55 -14.61 28.87
C LYS A 523 3.05 -13.20 29.14
N SER A 524 3.60 -12.56 28.12
CA SER A 524 3.99 -11.16 28.12
C SER A 524 2.79 -10.21 28.32
N SER A 525 1.55 -10.66 28.08
CA SER A 525 0.31 -9.87 28.21
C SER A 525 -0.53 -10.16 29.46
N GLU A 526 -0.24 -11.22 30.22
CA GLU A 526 -0.94 -11.54 31.47
C GLU A 526 0.11 -11.58 32.60
N THR A 527 0.10 -10.65 33.55
CA THR A 527 -0.49 -10.87 34.88
C THR A 527 -0.31 -9.64 35.83
N ARG A 528 -1.40 -9.35 36.56
CA ARG A 528 -1.56 -8.59 37.82
C ARG A 528 -1.59 -7.06 37.74
N SER A 529 -2.79 -6.55 38.04
CA SER A 529 -3.13 -5.19 38.50
C SER A 529 -1.94 -4.34 38.94
N ASP A 530 -1.88 -3.12 38.39
CA ASP A 530 -1.12 -1.96 38.84
C ASP A 530 0.26 -1.73 38.20
N SER A 531 0.39 -1.80 36.87
CA SER A 531 1.18 -0.86 36.02
C SER A 531 1.30 -1.44 34.60
N VAL A 532 1.18 -0.57 33.60
CA VAL A 532 1.03 -0.93 32.18
C VAL A 532 2.42 -1.14 31.53
N ASP A 533 2.58 -2.34 30.97
CA ASP A 533 3.57 -2.83 29.98
C ASP A 533 5.07 -2.90 30.38
N GLU A 534 5.73 -4.03 30.07
CA GLU A 534 7.18 -4.34 30.17
C GLU A 534 7.74 -5.16 31.39
N PHE A 535 7.09 -6.24 31.85
CA PHE A 535 7.67 -7.06 32.95
C PHE A 535 8.57 -8.23 32.52
N LEU A 536 8.22 -9.04 31.51
CA LEU A 536 8.98 -10.27 31.18
C LEU A 536 10.37 -9.99 30.59
N LEU A 537 10.47 -9.08 29.62
CA LEU A 537 11.76 -8.69 29.04
C LEU A 537 12.67 -8.03 30.09
N LYS A 538 12.10 -7.15 30.94
CA LYS A 538 12.83 -6.49 32.03
C LYS A 538 13.31 -7.50 33.08
N GLN A 539 12.48 -8.48 33.43
CA GLN A 539 12.84 -9.59 34.32
C GLN A 539 13.96 -10.43 33.73
N ALA A 540 13.86 -10.83 32.46
CA ALA A 540 14.89 -11.59 31.76
C ALA A 540 16.23 -10.86 31.75
N TRP A 541 16.24 -9.55 31.47
CA TRP A 541 17.44 -8.71 31.57
C TRP A 541 18.02 -8.65 32.98
N SER A 542 17.17 -8.47 34.00
CA SER A 542 17.61 -8.45 35.40
C SER A 542 18.27 -9.77 35.82
N LEU A 543 17.66 -10.90 35.45
CA LEU A 543 18.22 -12.22 35.73
C LEU A 543 19.52 -12.46 34.97
N TYR A 544 19.61 -12.03 33.72
CA TYR A 544 20.83 -12.08 32.92
C TYR A 544 21.98 -11.27 33.55
N GLU A 545 21.74 -10.00 33.92
CA GLU A 545 22.74 -9.12 34.54
C GLU A 545 23.26 -9.68 35.89
N ASN A 546 22.42 -10.42 36.61
CA ASN A 546 22.77 -11.03 37.90
C ASN A 546 23.28 -12.47 37.79
N ASN A 547 23.50 -13.01 36.58
CA ASN A 547 23.89 -14.41 36.33
C ASN A 547 22.91 -15.46 36.88
N LYS A 548 21.61 -15.15 36.91
CA LYS A 548 20.51 -15.96 37.47
C LYS A 548 19.55 -16.48 36.38
N HIS A 549 20.07 -16.78 35.20
CA HIS A 549 19.30 -17.17 34.01
C HIS A 549 18.29 -18.29 34.26
N GLU A 550 18.66 -19.28 35.07
CA GLU A 550 17.82 -20.43 35.39
C GLU A 550 16.54 -20.06 36.15
N GLU A 551 16.52 -18.94 36.87
CA GLU A 551 15.33 -18.46 37.59
C GLU A 551 14.21 -17.98 36.64
N LEU A 552 14.50 -17.84 35.34
CA LEU A 552 13.49 -17.51 34.32
C LEU A 552 12.71 -18.75 33.87
N MET A 553 13.22 -19.96 34.11
CA MET A 553 12.62 -21.20 33.62
C MET A 553 11.24 -21.45 34.23
N ASP A 554 10.33 -21.96 33.40
CA ASP A 554 9.03 -22.45 33.84
C ASP A 554 9.21 -23.51 34.94
N GLU A 555 8.67 -23.24 36.13
CA GLU A 555 8.78 -24.11 37.31
C GLU A 555 8.16 -25.51 37.09
N THR A 556 7.33 -25.68 36.06
CA THR A 556 6.73 -26.97 35.69
C THR A 556 7.65 -27.87 34.87
N LEU A 557 8.79 -27.38 34.38
CA LEU A 557 9.79 -28.18 33.69
C LEU A 557 10.66 -28.97 34.67
N ASP A 558 10.89 -30.24 34.35
CA ASP A 558 11.82 -31.06 35.11
C ASP A 558 13.26 -30.64 34.78
N ARG A 559 14.05 -30.33 35.82
CA ARG A 559 15.46 -29.92 35.70
C ARG A 559 16.35 -30.97 35.03
N SER A 560 15.93 -32.23 35.00
CA SER A 560 16.67 -33.30 34.31
C SER A 560 16.47 -33.27 32.78
N GLU A 561 15.52 -32.50 32.27
CA GLU A 561 15.23 -32.43 30.83
C GLU A 561 16.15 -31.47 30.05
N TYR A 562 16.89 -30.60 30.73
CA TYR A 562 17.68 -29.54 30.09
C TYR A 562 19.05 -29.33 30.75
N ASP A 563 20.00 -28.90 29.94
CA ASP A 563 21.30 -28.42 30.40
C ASP A 563 21.24 -26.91 30.66
N ALA A 564 21.78 -26.47 31.80
CA ALA A 564 21.79 -25.06 32.20
C ALA A 564 22.49 -24.15 31.18
N GLU A 565 23.53 -24.65 30.52
CA GLU A 565 24.28 -23.92 29.50
C GLU A 565 23.47 -23.75 28.22
N ASP A 566 22.71 -24.79 27.84
CA ASP A 566 21.79 -24.72 26.70
C ASP A 566 20.67 -23.71 26.95
N VAL A 567 20.08 -23.72 28.15
CA VAL A 567 19.08 -22.71 28.55
C VAL A 567 19.65 -21.31 28.53
N ARG A 568 20.80 -21.09 29.17
CA ARG A 568 21.49 -19.79 29.21
C ARG A 568 21.71 -19.25 27.81
N LYS A 569 22.17 -20.12 26.90
CA LYS A 569 22.39 -19.78 25.51
C LYS A 569 21.11 -19.37 24.78
N VAL A 570 20.01 -20.08 24.98
CA VAL A 570 18.73 -19.72 24.33
C VAL A 570 18.23 -18.37 24.86
N ILE A 571 18.37 -18.09 26.17
CA ILE A 571 18.04 -16.78 26.76
C ILE A 571 18.91 -15.68 26.14
N GLU A 572 20.23 -15.90 26.00
CA GLU A 572 21.13 -14.93 25.36
C GLU A 572 20.74 -14.64 23.91
N ILE A 573 20.34 -15.67 23.15
CA ILE A 573 19.83 -15.50 21.79
C ILE A 573 18.55 -14.65 21.79
N ALA A 574 17.63 -14.90 22.71
CA ALA A 574 16.42 -14.08 22.84
C ALA A 574 16.75 -12.61 23.14
N LEU A 575 17.69 -12.34 24.05
CA LEU A 575 18.13 -10.98 24.41
C LEU A 575 18.86 -10.27 23.26
N MET A 576 19.63 -11.00 22.45
CA MET A 576 20.21 -10.49 21.20
C MET A 576 19.14 -10.12 20.17
N CYS A 577 18.08 -10.91 20.07
CA CYS A 577 16.94 -10.61 19.21
C CYS A 577 16.15 -9.39 19.68
N THR A 578 16.09 -9.09 20.98
CA THR A 578 15.33 -7.96 21.55
C THR A 578 16.15 -6.68 21.75
N GLN A 579 17.28 -6.52 21.05
CA GLN A 579 18.07 -5.27 21.14
C GLN A 579 17.26 -4.06 20.67
N ALA A 580 17.42 -2.90 21.32
CA ALA A 580 16.69 -1.69 20.95
C ALA A 580 17.01 -1.24 19.51
N SER A 581 18.28 -1.32 19.12
CA SER A 581 18.70 -1.07 17.73
C SER A 581 18.45 -2.30 16.86
N ALA A 582 17.67 -2.12 15.78
CA ALA A 582 17.43 -3.16 14.78
C ALA A 582 18.73 -3.68 14.12
N ALA A 583 19.72 -2.82 13.94
CA ALA A 583 21.01 -3.19 13.34
C ALA A 583 21.82 -4.15 14.22
N SER A 584 21.61 -4.11 15.55
CA SER A 584 22.30 -4.98 16.50
C SER A 584 21.67 -6.37 16.63
N ARG A 585 20.45 -6.56 16.10
CA ARG A 585 19.76 -7.87 16.14
C ARG A 585 20.37 -8.82 15.10
N PRO A 586 20.55 -10.11 15.41
CA PRO A 586 21.00 -11.10 14.44
C PRO A 586 19.95 -11.29 13.32
N THR A 587 20.38 -11.80 12.18
CA THR A 587 19.43 -12.33 11.17
C THR A 587 18.83 -13.65 11.66
N MET A 588 17.72 -14.08 11.07
CA MET A 588 17.07 -15.32 11.51
C MET A 588 17.87 -16.56 11.10
N SER A 589 18.62 -16.52 10.00
CA SER A 589 19.61 -17.56 9.66
C SER A 589 20.75 -17.64 10.68
N GLU A 590 21.27 -16.49 11.15
CA GLU A 590 22.25 -16.44 12.24
C GLU A 590 21.68 -17.09 13.50
N VAL A 591 20.44 -16.75 13.88
CA VAL A 591 19.74 -17.37 15.03
C VAL A 591 19.67 -18.89 14.89
N VAL A 592 19.30 -19.42 13.71
CA VAL A 592 19.26 -20.87 13.44
C VAL A 592 20.64 -21.51 13.63
N VAL A 593 21.71 -20.86 13.16
CA VAL A 593 23.09 -21.33 13.35
C VAL A 593 23.48 -21.32 14.82
N LEU A 594 23.17 -20.24 15.54
CA LEU A 594 23.48 -20.10 16.97
C LEU A 594 22.77 -21.17 17.80
N LEU A 595 21.48 -21.44 17.56
CA LEU A 595 20.74 -22.49 18.27
C LEU A 595 21.30 -23.89 18.03
N ARG A 596 21.88 -24.15 16.85
CA ARG A 596 22.43 -25.48 16.51
C ARG A 596 23.88 -25.69 16.94
N SER A 597 24.63 -24.62 17.18
CA SER A 597 26.04 -24.74 17.57
C SER A 597 26.17 -25.37 18.96
N LYS A 598 27.30 -26.01 19.25
CA LYS A 598 27.62 -26.53 20.59
C LYS A 598 28.54 -25.56 21.32
N GLY A 599 28.31 -25.35 22.62
CA GLY A 599 29.13 -24.47 23.48
C GLY A 599 28.64 -23.02 23.57
N SER A 600 29.30 -22.25 24.43
CA SER A 600 29.00 -20.85 24.73
C SER A 600 29.12 -19.94 23.50
N LEU A 601 28.29 -18.90 23.45
CA LEU A 601 28.40 -17.83 22.46
C LEU A 601 29.70 -17.05 22.67
N ASN A 602 30.45 -16.78 21.59
CA ASN A 602 31.54 -15.81 21.62
C ASN A 602 30.92 -14.42 21.81
N ARG A 603 31.15 -13.83 22.99
CA ARG A 603 30.52 -12.58 23.48
C ARG A 603 30.48 -11.46 22.43
N ARG A 604 29.33 -11.30 21.75
CA ARG A 604 28.91 -9.98 21.25
C ARG A 604 28.33 -9.23 22.45
N PRO A 605 28.78 -8.01 22.79
CA PRO A 605 28.21 -7.27 23.91
C PRO A 605 26.72 -6.97 23.64
N THR A 606 25.85 -7.55 24.47
CA THR A 606 24.41 -7.29 24.48
C THR A 606 24.11 -6.17 25.45
N THR A 607 23.48 -5.09 24.99
CA THR A 607 23.16 -3.93 25.82
C THR A 607 21.69 -3.97 26.21
N LYS A 608 21.39 -3.71 27.48
CA LYS A 608 20.02 -3.58 27.95
C LYS A 608 19.31 -2.41 27.27
N PRO A 609 18.11 -2.58 26.72
CA PRO A 609 17.30 -1.48 26.20
C PRO A 609 17.04 -0.43 27.28
N ILE A 610 16.97 0.85 26.90
CA ILE A 610 16.52 1.91 27.81
C ILE A 610 15.01 1.76 27.96
N PHE A 611 14.57 1.31 29.13
CA PHE A 611 13.16 1.28 29.51
C PHE A 611 12.76 2.68 30.00
N VAL A 612 11.69 3.26 29.47
CA VAL A 612 11.19 4.56 29.93
C VAL A 612 10.52 4.34 31.29
N GLU A 613 11.20 4.73 32.38
CA GLU A 613 10.58 4.77 33.70
C GLU A 613 9.52 5.87 33.73
N SER A 614 8.25 5.46 33.82
CA SER A 614 7.16 6.37 34.19
C SER A 614 7.31 6.72 35.67
N ASP A 615 8.12 7.73 35.96
CA ASP A 615 8.36 8.18 37.32
C ASP A 615 7.07 8.73 37.96
N LYS A 616 6.72 8.09 39.07
CA LYS A 616 5.83 8.49 40.18
C LYS A 616 4.88 9.66 39.94
N LYS A 617 3.57 9.32 39.92
CA LYS A 617 2.46 10.21 40.25
C LYS A 617 2.79 11.06 41.49
N VAL A 618 3.13 12.33 41.28
CA VAL A 618 3.07 13.35 42.31
C VAL A 618 1.59 13.50 42.69
N ARG A 619 1.29 13.32 43.98
CA ARG A 619 0.00 13.69 44.55
C ARG A 619 -0.18 15.19 44.37
N THR A 620 -1.18 15.59 43.60
CA THR A 620 -1.69 16.96 43.64
C THR A 620 -3.15 16.90 44.05
N ASP A 621 -3.43 17.55 45.16
CA ASP A 621 -4.74 17.60 45.80
C ASP A 621 -5.80 18.28 44.93
N THR A 622 -7.01 17.74 45.10
CA THR A 622 -8.34 18.24 44.76
C THR A 622 -8.45 19.74 44.46
N SER A 623 -8.90 20.07 43.24
CA SER A 623 -9.92 21.13 43.05
C SER A 623 -10.66 20.96 41.72
N THR A 624 -11.97 21.11 41.83
CA THR A 624 -13.02 20.83 40.86
C THR A 624 -13.24 22.03 39.93
N SER A 625 -13.37 21.82 38.60
CA SER A 625 -14.55 22.19 37.80
C SER A 625 -14.29 22.24 36.27
N THR A 626 -15.00 21.33 35.58
CA THR A 626 -15.78 21.45 34.33
C THR A 626 -15.17 22.04 33.04
N GLY A 627 -15.21 21.24 31.95
CA GLY A 627 -15.33 21.76 30.58
C GLY A 627 -14.88 20.83 29.44
N SER A 628 -15.66 19.79 29.13
CA SER A 628 -15.85 19.10 27.83
C SER A 628 -14.71 18.91 26.80
N SER A 629 -14.44 17.64 26.45
CA SER A 629 -14.68 17.02 25.14
C SER A 629 -13.62 15.95 24.85
N ALA A 630 -13.87 14.72 25.32
CA ALA A 630 -13.06 13.56 24.97
C ALA A 630 -13.68 12.86 23.75
N SER A 631 -12.87 12.76 22.71
CA SER A 631 -13.06 11.99 21.48
C SER A 631 -13.19 10.50 21.78
N ASN A 632 -14.15 9.85 21.12
CA ASN A 632 -14.38 8.42 21.17
C ASN A 632 -13.21 7.65 20.52
N ALA A 633 -12.32 7.09 21.33
CA ALA A 633 -11.47 5.97 20.94
C ALA A 633 -12.11 4.68 21.50
N THR A 634 -12.63 3.82 20.61
CA THR A 634 -13.21 2.53 20.99
C THR A 634 -12.09 1.55 21.34
N ALA A 635 -11.83 1.38 22.63
CA ALA A 635 -11.07 0.25 23.16
C ALA A 635 -12.01 -0.94 23.34
N SER A 636 -11.82 -2.01 22.57
CA SER A 636 -12.53 -3.27 22.76
C SER A 636 -11.91 -4.05 23.92
N ILE A 637 -12.52 -3.96 25.10
CA ILE A 637 -12.22 -4.81 26.25
C ILE A 637 -13.14 -6.03 26.18
N SER A 638 -12.60 -7.21 25.89
CA SER A 638 -13.32 -8.47 26.00
C SER A 638 -13.37 -8.91 27.48
N GLN A 639 -14.53 -8.78 28.11
CA GLN A 639 -14.83 -9.44 29.39
C GLN A 639 -15.16 -10.92 29.14
N PHE A 640 -14.36 -11.82 29.70
CA PHE A 640 -14.71 -13.23 29.85
C PHE A 640 -15.61 -13.39 31.08
N SER A 641 -16.86 -13.81 30.86
CA SER A 641 -17.70 -14.38 31.91
C SER A 641 -17.56 -15.90 31.86
N GLY A 642 -17.06 -16.48 32.94
CA GLY A 642 -16.89 -17.93 33.07
C GLY A 642 -18.20 -18.63 33.42
N ARG A 643 -18.42 -19.80 32.81
CA ARG A 643 -19.02 -20.96 33.44
C ARG A 643 -18.36 -22.23 32.95
#